data_AF-A0A2N0L5M1-F1
#
_entry.id   AF-A0A2N0L5M1-F1
#
_cell.length_a   1.000
_cell.length_b   1.000
_cell.length_c   1.000
_cell.angle_alpha   90.00
_cell.angle_beta   90.00
_cell.angle_gamma   90.00
#
_symmetry.space_group_name_H-M   'P 1'
#
loop_
_entity.id
_entity.type
_entity.pdbx_description
1 polymer ?
#
loop_
_entity_poly.entity_id
_entity_poly.type
_entity_poly.pdbx_seq_one_letter_code
_entity_poly.pdbx_strand_id
1 'polypeptide(L)'
;MTNVLSRLIKHKCKISQFDLSFAEVGAYFLLTLLALALRLFHLGSRAMHHDESLHAFYSWQLSEGMGLIHNPMMHGPLQMEITAGIFFLLGDSDFNARVFYAVIGTVLVVMPILFRSYLGKFGAIFTSSMLCISPAMLYFSRFARNDIIMAVFTFGLVITLWNYLATKNNKYLYIMSALLALCFGTKETAFLVTGLLGLYLVIRFLHETWKQTIEDTKLDFTTYPQLYVRLVKKATSSGKGISKSTIPAYLSALILLSTLTLPQWSAFAGILQNSPLLSWSNLTLVGATGNIGMPVGGGKVIASVIVAGLLGVSFYVGFKWCWTVWWRCAVIFYSVWILIYTTVLTNLGDGIRSGIWQSLGYWVVQQGEARGAQPIHYYLMITPLYEYLPFLVAIIASIYYLRIREKFGLFLVYWSIATFVVYTMASEKMPWLLVNISLPIIVLSGRFLGRIIKCIKWNSISRIGTIITLLTPGLVATLVWAVIEYWGNIGEPASTAIPLALILLAGSGFYLTVKLSLKETYRPHVILLLIGSVALLSALTLRTSVTASYVNSDIPVEMIVYTQTSPDLKTIMTGIKEMGDRTGDGRRLPIKIDQTSGFTWPWSWYLRHYENVGYPTYNSESNTGDPTAKVILVHSKNHEAAGKAYSRDYLEPKRIPHRWWFPEYTYRNVSIVNVLGSLADFGAWKRLASYWLNREGVAKNIGSEDSYLYAREGFPQLKLLSEDVRSGP
;
A
#
# COMPACT_ATOMS: atom_id res chain seq x y z
N MET A 1 1.56 -36.60 -33.21
CA MET A 1 1.50 -35.60 -32.12
C MET A 1 2.56 -34.48 -32.24
N THR A 2 3.26 -34.35 -33.37
CA THR A 2 4.47 -33.50 -33.51
C THR A 2 4.32 -32.30 -34.48
N ASN A 3 3.28 -32.26 -35.32
CA ASN A 3 3.07 -31.15 -36.28
C ASN A 3 2.17 -29.99 -35.78
N VAL A 4 1.49 -30.15 -34.64
CA VAL A 4 0.71 -29.07 -34.00
C VAL A 4 1.61 -28.19 -33.13
N LEU A 5 2.64 -28.77 -32.50
CA LEU A 5 3.62 -28.02 -31.70
C LEU A 5 4.53 -27.13 -32.57
N SER A 6 4.89 -27.55 -33.78
CA SER A 6 5.78 -26.77 -34.66
C SER A 6 5.09 -25.56 -35.30
N ARG A 7 3.76 -25.63 -35.52
CA ARG A 7 2.96 -24.48 -35.99
C ARG A 7 2.76 -23.40 -34.91
N LEU A 8 2.83 -23.75 -33.62
CA LEU A 8 2.78 -22.79 -32.51
C LEU A 8 4.10 -22.02 -32.30
N ILE A 9 5.22 -22.51 -32.83
CA ILE A 9 6.56 -21.92 -32.62
C ILE A 9 6.93 -20.90 -33.71
N LYS A 10 6.20 -20.84 -34.84
CA LYS A 10 6.53 -19.98 -35.99
C LYS A 10 5.73 -18.68 -36.15
N HIS A 11 4.91 -18.29 -35.16
CA HIS A 11 4.47 -16.90 -35.11
C HIS A 11 5.57 -16.04 -34.50
N LYS A 12 6.44 -15.52 -35.38
CA LYS A 12 7.17 -14.26 -35.12
C LYS A 12 6.10 -13.21 -34.79
N CYS A 13 5.80 -13.10 -33.51
CA CYS A 13 4.91 -12.08 -32.98
C CYS A 13 5.64 -10.75 -33.18
N LYS A 14 5.37 -10.08 -34.30
CA LYS A 14 5.50 -8.62 -34.38
C LYS A 14 4.48 -8.11 -33.36
N ILE A 15 4.91 -8.00 -32.10
CA ILE A 15 4.14 -7.39 -31.02
C ILE A 15 4.13 -5.89 -31.36
N SER A 16 3.18 -5.48 -32.19
CA SER A 16 2.67 -4.12 -32.11
C SER A 16 2.09 -3.98 -30.71
N GLN A 17 2.81 -3.30 -29.81
CA GLN A 17 2.38 -3.10 -28.42
C GLN A 17 1.03 -2.35 -28.32
N PHE A 18 0.54 -1.78 -29.43
CA PHE A 18 -0.62 -0.88 -29.46
C PHE A 18 -1.59 -1.15 -30.62
N ASP A 19 -1.70 -2.40 -31.10
CA ASP A 19 -2.81 -2.77 -31.98
C ASP A 19 -4.07 -3.02 -31.13
N LEU A 20 -4.71 -1.92 -30.71
CA LEU A 20 -5.91 -1.90 -29.87
C LEU A 20 -7.15 -1.79 -30.76
N SER A 21 -8.09 -2.71 -30.61
CA SER A 21 -9.41 -2.56 -31.24
C SER A 21 -10.13 -1.32 -30.70
N PHE A 22 -11.00 -0.71 -31.51
CA PHE A 22 -11.81 0.45 -31.08
C PHE A 22 -12.57 0.19 -29.76
N ALA A 23 -13.11 -1.02 -29.59
CA ALA A 23 -13.76 -1.44 -28.36
C ALA A 23 -12.81 -1.50 -27.15
N GLU A 24 -11.54 -1.88 -27.35
CA GLU A 24 -10.54 -1.82 -26.27
C GLU A 24 -10.22 -0.39 -25.86
N VAL A 25 -10.04 0.50 -26.84
CA VAL A 25 -9.79 1.92 -26.58
C VAL A 25 -10.97 2.53 -25.80
N GLY A 26 -12.20 2.26 -26.24
CA GLY A 26 -13.41 2.69 -25.54
C GLY A 26 -13.48 2.15 -24.10
N ALA A 27 -13.13 0.88 -23.89
CA ALA A 27 -13.12 0.29 -22.54
C ALA A 27 -12.08 0.95 -21.62
N TYR A 28 -10.85 1.20 -22.10
CA TYR A 28 -9.84 1.89 -21.31
C TYR A 28 -10.21 3.34 -21.03
N PHE A 29 -10.80 4.03 -22.00
CA PHE A 29 -11.27 5.40 -21.83
C PHE A 29 -12.35 5.49 -20.74
N LEU A 30 -13.39 4.64 -20.81
CA LEU A 30 -14.45 4.58 -19.79
C LEU A 30 -13.91 4.20 -18.42
N LEU A 31 -12.98 3.23 -18.34
CA LEU A 31 -12.34 2.87 -17.07
C LEU A 31 -11.50 4.00 -16.50
N THR A 32 -10.82 4.78 -17.34
CA THR A 32 -10.04 5.94 -16.91
C THR A 32 -10.95 7.03 -16.36
N LEU A 33 -12.04 7.34 -17.06
CA LEU A 33 -13.03 8.33 -16.60
C LEU A 33 -13.69 7.90 -15.28
N LEU A 34 -14.08 6.63 -15.17
CA LEU A 34 -14.64 6.08 -13.93
C LEU A 34 -13.61 6.14 -12.78
N ALA A 35 -12.37 5.73 -13.04
CA ALA A 35 -11.30 5.76 -12.04
C ALA A 35 -11.02 7.18 -11.55
N LEU A 36 -11.00 8.16 -12.46
CA LEU A 36 -10.81 9.57 -12.15
C LEU A 36 -11.98 10.14 -11.35
N ALA A 37 -13.21 9.87 -11.79
CA ALA A 37 -14.43 10.31 -11.10
C ALA A 37 -14.47 9.78 -9.66
N LEU A 38 -14.21 8.48 -9.46
CA LEU A 38 -14.16 7.87 -8.13
C LEU A 38 -13.04 8.45 -7.23
N ARG A 39 -11.97 8.99 -7.81
CA ARG A 39 -10.85 9.53 -7.03
C ARG A 39 -10.98 11.02 -6.75
N LEU A 40 -11.66 11.78 -7.61
CA LEU A 40 -11.83 13.23 -7.44
C LEU A 40 -13.13 13.61 -6.72
N PHE A 41 -14.19 12.80 -6.82
CA PHE A 41 -15.47 13.12 -6.19
C PHE A 41 -15.32 13.32 -4.67
N HIS A 42 -15.72 14.48 -4.14
CA HIS A 42 -15.58 14.83 -2.70
C HIS A 42 -14.17 14.61 -2.12
N LEU A 43 -13.10 14.78 -2.89
CA LEU A 43 -11.73 14.50 -2.43
C LEU A 43 -11.29 15.37 -1.23
N GLY A 44 -11.83 16.58 -1.12
CA GLY A 44 -11.55 17.50 -0.01
C GLY A 44 -12.49 17.36 1.20
N SER A 45 -13.46 16.43 1.22
CA SER A 45 -14.44 16.38 2.32
C SER A 45 -13.83 15.83 3.62
N ARG A 46 -13.10 14.72 3.54
CA ARG A 46 -12.49 14.02 4.68
C ARG A 46 -11.56 14.93 5.49
N ALA A 47 -11.61 14.83 6.83
CA ALA A 47 -10.63 15.44 7.72
C ALA A 47 -9.20 15.05 7.34
N MET A 48 -8.27 15.99 7.47
CA MET A 48 -6.85 15.72 7.33
C MET A 48 -6.39 14.78 8.44
N HIS A 49 -5.91 13.61 8.04
CA HIS A 49 -5.17 12.73 8.93
C HIS A 49 -3.91 13.43 9.45
N HIS A 50 -3.42 12.98 10.60
CA HIS A 50 -2.16 13.44 11.19
C HIS A 50 -1.03 13.53 10.14
N ASP A 51 -0.68 12.41 9.51
CA ASP A 51 0.34 12.35 8.44
C ASP A 51 0.01 13.20 7.20
N GLU A 52 -1.27 13.25 6.77
CA GLU A 52 -1.65 14.08 5.62
C GLU A 52 -1.41 15.57 5.92
N SER A 53 -1.74 16.00 7.13
CA SER A 53 -1.58 17.40 7.55
C SER A 53 -0.12 17.82 7.62
N LEU A 54 0.78 16.93 8.02
CA LEU A 54 2.23 17.15 7.98
C LEU A 54 2.70 17.36 6.53
N HIS A 55 2.38 16.42 5.63
CA HIS A 55 2.77 16.53 4.23
C HIS A 55 2.21 17.80 3.59
N ALA A 56 0.93 18.10 3.81
CA ALA A 56 0.28 19.29 3.29
C ALA A 56 0.94 20.56 3.85
N PHE A 57 1.17 20.64 5.15
CA PHE A 57 1.78 21.82 5.78
C PHE A 57 3.18 22.11 5.25
N TYR A 58 4.08 21.12 5.22
CA TYR A 58 5.43 21.33 4.69
C TYR A 58 5.46 21.59 3.18
N SER A 59 4.50 21.04 2.42
CA SER A 59 4.32 21.40 1.01
C SER A 59 3.90 22.86 0.84
N TRP A 60 3.01 23.35 1.71
CA TRP A 60 2.64 24.76 1.76
C TRP A 60 3.81 25.64 2.17
N GLN A 61 4.61 25.23 3.15
CA GLN A 61 5.80 26.00 3.52
C GLN A 61 6.78 26.15 2.35
N LEU A 62 6.99 25.08 1.59
CA LEU A 62 7.80 25.13 0.38
C LEU A 62 7.18 26.04 -0.70
N SER A 63 5.85 26.01 -0.89
CA SER A 63 5.20 26.89 -1.88
C SER A 63 5.26 28.38 -1.52
N GLU A 64 5.29 28.70 -0.23
CA GLU A 64 5.48 30.07 0.29
C GLU A 64 6.95 30.51 0.33
N GLY A 65 7.89 29.67 -0.11
CA GLY A 65 9.32 30.01 -0.13
C GLY A 65 10.04 29.87 1.21
N MET A 66 9.44 29.23 2.21
CA MET A 66 10.10 28.94 3.51
C MET A 66 11.08 27.76 3.43
N GLY A 67 11.14 27.07 2.29
CA GLY A 67 12.03 25.95 2.03
C GLY A 67 11.50 24.61 2.57
N LEU A 68 12.24 23.54 2.26
CA LEU A 68 11.95 22.18 2.74
C LEU A 68 13.25 21.48 3.13
N ILE A 69 13.25 20.84 4.30
CA ILE A 69 14.34 19.98 4.76
C ILE A 69 13.80 18.57 4.87
N HIS A 70 14.48 17.62 4.21
CA HIS A 70 14.08 16.22 4.26
C HIS A 70 14.13 15.69 5.71
N ASN A 71 13.02 15.11 6.13
CA ASN A 71 12.87 14.43 7.41
C ASN A 71 12.45 12.98 7.14
N PRO A 72 13.25 11.97 7.51
CA PRO A 72 12.98 10.56 7.20
C PRO A 72 11.69 10.03 7.84
N MET A 73 11.19 10.68 8.89
CA MET A 73 9.88 10.36 9.48
C MET A 73 8.74 10.54 8.47
N MET A 74 8.86 11.54 7.60
CA MET A 74 7.87 11.88 6.56
C MET A 74 8.13 11.17 5.22
N HIS A 75 9.13 10.28 5.19
CA HIS A 75 9.63 9.61 3.99
C HIS A 75 10.27 10.60 2.98
N GLY A 76 10.39 10.17 1.73
CA GLY A 76 11.08 10.93 0.69
C GLY A 76 10.33 12.22 0.28
N PRO A 77 11.06 13.27 -0.14
CA PRO A 77 10.49 14.60 -0.33
C PRO A 77 9.68 14.77 -1.64
N LEU A 78 9.73 13.80 -2.57
CA LEU A 78 9.08 13.90 -3.90
C LEU A 78 7.61 14.32 -3.81
N GLN A 79 6.86 13.70 -2.90
CA GLN A 79 5.42 13.99 -2.76
C GLN A 79 5.16 15.44 -2.30
N MET A 80 6.04 15.99 -1.45
CA MET A 80 5.89 17.33 -0.89
C MET A 80 6.29 18.38 -1.93
N GLU A 81 7.33 18.13 -2.72
CA GLU A 81 7.74 19.00 -3.83
C GLU A 81 6.67 19.10 -4.91
N ILE A 82 6.09 17.98 -5.32
CA ILE A 82 5.00 17.97 -6.31
C ILE A 82 3.76 18.69 -5.75
N THR A 83 3.41 18.43 -4.48
CA THR A 83 2.26 19.07 -3.84
C THR A 83 2.49 20.57 -3.65
N ALA A 84 3.70 21.01 -3.34
CA ALA A 84 4.08 22.42 -3.28
C ALA A 84 3.91 23.10 -4.64
N GLY A 85 4.32 22.46 -5.73
CA GLY A 85 4.06 22.96 -7.08
C GLY A 85 2.57 23.08 -7.40
N ILE A 86 1.75 22.13 -6.94
CA ILE A 86 0.29 22.21 -7.07
C ILE A 86 -0.27 23.39 -6.27
N PHE A 87 0.18 23.60 -5.03
CA PHE A 87 -0.25 24.73 -4.21
C PHE A 87 0.15 26.07 -4.81
N PHE A 88 1.37 26.17 -5.34
CA PHE A 88 1.84 27.37 -6.03
C PHE A 88 0.95 27.72 -7.24
N LEU A 89 0.48 26.72 -8.00
CA LEU A 89 -0.31 26.94 -9.21
C LEU A 89 -1.81 27.07 -8.97
N LEU A 90 -2.37 26.31 -8.03
CA LEU A 90 -3.82 26.12 -7.85
C LEU A 90 -4.34 26.53 -6.45
N GLY A 91 -3.45 26.97 -5.56
CA GLY A 91 -3.75 27.30 -4.17
C GLY A 91 -3.69 26.10 -3.22
N ASP A 92 -3.53 26.38 -1.93
CA ASP A 92 -3.40 25.39 -0.87
C ASP A 92 -4.77 25.04 -0.26
N SER A 93 -5.27 23.84 -0.56
CA SER A 93 -6.56 23.35 -0.06
C SER A 93 -6.50 21.86 0.22
N ASP A 94 -7.44 21.35 1.04
CA ASP A 94 -7.55 19.92 1.32
C ASP A 94 -7.73 19.07 0.05
N PHE A 95 -8.42 19.63 -0.94
CA PHE A 95 -8.59 19.01 -2.25
C PHE A 95 -7.25 18.94 -2.99
N ASN A 96 -6.57 20.07 -3.16
CA ASN A 96 -5.31 20.16 -3.90
C ASN A 96 -4.18 19.34 -3.27
N ALA A 97 -4.19 19.19 -1.94
CA ALA A 97 -3.25 18.34 -1.21
C ALA A 97 -3.35 16.86 -1.60
N ARG A 98 -4.50 16.42 -2.13
CA ARG A 98 -4.80 15.03 -2.47
C ARG A 98 -4.88 14.76 -3.98
N VAL A 99 -4.96 15.81 -4.82
CA VAL A 99 -5.12 15.70 -6.28
C VAL A 99 -4.03 14.84 -6.91
N PHE A 100 -2.78 15.03 -6.51
CA PHE A 100 -1.65 14.27 -7.04
C PHE A 100 -1.86 12.75 -6.88
N TYR A 101 -2.26 12.32 -5.68
CA TYR A 101 -2.49 10.92 -5.35
C TYR A 101 -3.69 10.33 -6.10
N ALA A 102 -4.74 11.14 -6.31
CA ALA A 102 -5.92 10.75 -7.10
C ALA A 102 -5.58 10.54 -8.58
N VAL A 103 -4.75 11.43 -9.15
CA VAL A 103 -4.27 11.30 -10.54
C VAL A 103 -3.35 10.09 -10.68
N ILE A 104 -2.40 9.91 -9.77
CA ILE A 104 -1.47 8.77 -9.78
C ILE A 104 -2.22 7.44 -9.61
N GLY A 105 -3.22 7.38 -8.72
CA GLY A 105 -4.09 6.21 -8.60
C GLY A 105 -4.89 5.92 -9.86
N THR A 106 -5.29 6.96 -10.62
CA THR A 106 -5.95 6.79 -11.93
C THR A 106 -4.96 6.27 -12.98
N VAL A 107 -3.72 6.77 -12.99
CA VAL A 107 -2.65 6.24 -13.86
C VAL A 107 -2.45 4.75 -13.62
N LEU A 108 -2.41 4.30 -12.35
CA LEU A 108 -2.27 2.89 -12.00
C LEU A 108 -3.33 1.99 -12.67
N VAL A 109 -4.58 2.47 -12.77
CA VAL A 109 -5.70 1.74 -13.40
C VAL A 109 -5.45 1.52 -14.90
N VAL A 110 -4.77 2.44 -15.57
CA VAL A 110 -4.52 2.39 -17.03
C VAL A 110 -3.24 1.63 -17.37
N MET A 111 -2.26 1.60 -16.46
CA MET A 111 -0.97 0.92 -16.67
C MET A 111 -1.02 -0.53 -17.19
N PRO A 112 -2.03 -1.37 -16.90
CA PRO A 112 -2.11 -2.72 -17.48
C PRO A 112 -2.07 -2.75 -19.01
N ILE A 113 -2.41 -1.65 -19.70
CA ILE A 113 -2.25 -1.53 -21.16
C ILE A 113 -0.79 -1.73 -21.60
N LEU A 114 0.17 -1.22 -20.81
CA LEU A 114 1.61 -1.35 -21.05
C LEU A 114 2.11 -2.77 -20.77
N PHE A 115 1.29 -3.58 -20.08
CA PHE A 115 1.58 -4.98 -19.76
C PHE A 115 0.70 -5.98 -20.53
N ARG A 116 -0.04 -5.49 -21.54
CA ARG A 116 -1.00 -6.26 -22.32
C ARG A 116 -0.39 -7.47 -23.03
N SER A 117 0.88 -7.43 -23.45
CA SER A 117 1.56 -8.57 -24.08
C SER A 117 1.64 -9.80 -23.16
N TYR A 118 1.79 -9.58 -21.85
CA TYR A 118 1.86 -10.64 -20.86
C TYR A 118 0.51 -10.98 -20.26
N LEU A 119 -0.34 -9.98 -20.00
CA LEU A 119 -1.68 -10.19 -19.43
C LEU A 119 -2.66 -10.77 -20.45
N GLY A 120 -2.51 -10.39 -21.72
CA GLY A 120 -3.51 -10.56 -22.78
C GLY A 120 -4.63 -9.51 -22.67
N LYS A 121 -5.39 -9.31 -23.77
CA LYS A 121 -6.51 -8.35 -23.85
C LYS A 121 -7.43 -8.37 -22.62
N PHE A 122 -8.12 -9.48 -22.37
CA PHE A 122 -9.05 -9.58 -21.26
C PHE A 122 -8.34 -9.52 -19.90
N GLY A 123 -7.13 -10.05 -19.79
CA GLY A 123 -6.39 -10.02 -18.53
C GLY A 123 -6.04 -8.60 -18.11
N ALA A 124 -5.61 -7.77 -19.07
CA ALA A 124 -5.32 -6.37 -18.82
C ALA A 124 -6.59 -5.57 -18.44
N ILE A 125 -7.73 -5.84 -19.09
CA ILE A 125 -9.02 -5.22 -18.71
C ILE A 125 -9.43 -5.65 -17.31
N PHE A 126 -9.42 -6.94 -16.98
CA PHE A 126 -9.76 -7.42 -15.63
C PHE A 126 -8.86 -6.83 -14.54
N THR A 127 -7.54 -6.77 -14.78
CA THR A 127 -6.61 -6.08 -13.87
C THR A 127 -6.99 -4.61 -13.70
N SER A 128 -7.27 -3.90 -14.79
CA SER A 128 -7.67 -2.48 -14.75
C SER A 128 -8.97 -2.28 -13.98
N SER A 129 -10.00 -3.10 -14.25
CA SER A 129 -11.27 -3.05 -13.55
C SER A 129 -11.12 -3.30 -12.05
N MET A 130 -10.35 -4.31 -11.64
CA MET A 130 -10.09 -4.58 -10.23
C MET A 130 -9.28 -3.47 -9.55
N LEU A 131 -8.28 -2.88 -10.21
CA LEU A 131 -7.57 -1.70 -9.70
C LEU A 131 -8.49 -0.48 -9.56
N CYS A 132 -9.48 -0.34 -10.45
CA CYS A 132 -10.45 0.74 -10.40
C CYS A 132 -11.36 0.66 -9.18
N ILE A 133 -11.83 -0.55 -8.85
CA ILE A 133 -12.84 -0.78 -7.80
C ILE A 133 -12.27 -1.36 -6.50
N SER A 134 -10.99 -1.69 -6.39
CA SER A 134 -10.38 -2.23 -5.17
C SER A 134 -10.49 -1.23 -4.00
N PRO A 135 -10.94 -1.65 -2.80
CA PRO A 135 -11.08 -0.74 -1.67
C PRO A 135 -9.75 -0.13 -1.24
N ALA A 136 -8.67 -0.91 -1.19
CA ALA A 136 -7.36 -0.39 -0.82
C ALA A 136 -6.84 0.61 -1.86
N MET A 137 -6.96 0.27 -3.15
CA MET A 137 -6.51 1.13 -4.25
C MET A 137 -7.30 2.43 -4.34
N LEU A 138 -8.61 2.39 -4.11
CA LEU A 138 -9.45 3.58 -4.13
C LEU A 138 -9.20 4.45 -2.90
N TYR A 139 -9.27 3.88 -1.70
CA TYR A 139 -9.15 4.61 -0.44
C TYR A 139 -7.80 5.34 -0.33
N PHE A 140 -6.68 4.64 -0.57
CA PHE A 140 -5.34 5.24 -0.44
C PHE A 140 -4.93 6.10 -1.63
N SER A 141 -5.65 6.06 -2.76
CA SER A 141 -5.49 7.06 -3.82
C SER A 141 -6.23 8.37 -3.53
N ARG A 142 -7.10 8.40 -2.52
CA ARG A 142 -7.78 9.60 -2.01
C ARG A 142 -7.12 10.12 -0.73
N PHE A 143 -5.90 9.67 -0.44
CA PHE A 143 -5.17 9.93 0.79
C PHE A 143 -3.77 10.44 0.43
N ALA A 144 -3.34 11.55 1.04
CA ALA A 144 -2.05 12.19 0.77
C ALA A 144 -0.88 11.40 1.39
N ARG A 145 -0.69 10.16 0.91
CA ARG A 145 0.35 9.22 1.36
C ARG A 145 1.05 8.53 0.18
N ASN A 146 2.31 8.22 0.43
CA ASN A 146 3.27 7.66 -0.51
C ASN A 146 2.88 6.33 -1.17
N ASP A 147 2.01 5.53 -0.55
CA ASP A 147 1.79 4.13 -0.93
C ASP A 147 1.23 3.94 -2.35
N ILE A 148 0.32 4.81 -2.79
CA ILE A 148 -0.23 4.73 -4.16
C ILE A 148 0.81 5.13 -5.22
N ILE A 149 1.71 6.05 -4.88
CA ILE A 149 2.83 6.46 -5.73
C ILE A 149 3.81 5.30 -5.89
N MET A 150 4.14 4.64 -4.77
CA MET A 150 4.97 3.44 -4.78
C MET A 150 4.36 2.30 -5.59
N ALA A 151 3.03 2.14 -5.57
CA ALA A 151 2.35 1.14 -6.39
C ALA A 151 2.55 1.37 -7.90
N VAL A 152 2.41 2.63 -8.35
CA VAL A 152 2.67 3.01 -9.75
C VAL A 152 4.11 2.75 -10.15
N PHE A 153 5.07 3.20 -9.35
CA PHE A 153 6.48 2.99 -9.67
C PHE A 153 6.87 1.51 -9.62
N THR A 154 6.38 0.75 -8.64
CA THR A 154 6.60 -0.70 -8.54
C THR A 154 6.02 -1.43 -9.75
N PHE A 155 4.80 -1.11 -10.17
CA PHE A 155 4.21 -1.75 -11.34
C PHE A 155 4.97 -1.37 -12.62
N GLY A 156 5.41 -0.11 -12.73
CA GLY A 156 6.29 0.36 -13.80
C GLY A 156 7.61 -0.40 -13.85
N LEU A 157 8.24 -0.67 -12.69
CA LEU A 157 9.46 -1.48 -12.58
C LEU A 157 9.22 -2.91 -13.05
N VAL A 158 8.10 -3.53 -12.66
CA VAL A 158 7.72 -4.88 -13.12
C VAL A 158 7.51 -4.90 -14.64
N ILE A 159 6.77 -3.94 -15.20
CA ILE A 159 6.50 -3.84 -16.64
C ILE A 159 7.82 -3.67 -17.42
N THR A 160 8.67 -2.75 -16.99
CA THR A 160 9.95 -2.46 -17.64
C THR A 160 10.94 -3.62 -17.52
N LEU A 161 11.00 -4.28 -16.36
CA LEU A 161 11.80 -5.48 -16.15
C LEU A 161 11.40 -6.58 -17.13
N TRP A 162 10.11 -6.92 -17.21
CA TRP A 162 9.64 -7.98 -18.10
C TRP A 162 9.87 -7.64 -19.57
N ASN A 163 9.61 -6.40 -19.97
CA ASN A 163 9.92 -5.94 -21.33
C ASN A 163 11.42 -6.00 -21.64
N TYR A 164 12.30 -5.68 -20.68
CA TYR A 164 13.74 -5.88 -20.84
C TYR A 164 14.10 -7.35 -20.99
N LEU A 165 13.53 -8.23 -20.15
CA LEU A 165 13.79 -9.67 -20.19
C LEU A 165 13.41 -10.30 -21.53
N ALA A 166 12.37 -9.79 -22.20
CA ALA A 166 11.96 -10.27 -23.52
C ALA A 166 12.76 -9.66 -24.67
N THR A 167 13.01 -8.34 -24.64
CA THR A 167 13.57 -7.62 -25.80
C THR A 167 15.07 -7.38 -25.74
N LYS A 168 15.66 -7.44 -24.53
CA LYS A 168 17.04 -7.02 -24.22
C LYS A 168 17.37 -5.57 -24.60
N ASN A 169 16.35 -4.74 -24.83
CA ASN A 169 16.54 -3.35 -25.25
C ASN A 169 16.95 -2.45 -24.08
N ASN A 170 18.05 -1.69 -24.25
CA ASN A 170 18.61 -0.80 -23.24
C ASN A 170 17.66 0.31 -22.79
N LYS A 171 16.69 0.70 -23.63
CA LYS A 171 15.66 1.69 -23.26
C LYS A 171 14.98 1.34 -21.94
N TYR A 172 14.67 0.07 -21.71
CA TYR A 172 14.02 -0.38 -20.49
C TYR A 172 14.92 -0.27 -19.25
N LEU A 173 16.25 -0.37 -19.42
CA LEU A 173 17.20 -0.14 -18.33
C LEU A 173 17.25 1.34 -17.93
N TYR A 174 17.19 2.25 -18.91
CA TYR A 174 17.13 3.69 -18.64
C TYR A 174 15.83 4.10 -17.93
N ILE A 175 14.68 3.56 -18.37
CA ILE A 175 13.39 3.80 -17.70
C ILE A 175 13.41 3.20 -16.28
N MET A 176 13.96 2.00 -16.12
CA MET A 176 14.09 1.36 -14.81
C MET A 176 14.96 2.20 -13.87
N SER A 177 16.04 2.82 -14.36
CA SER A 177 16.85 3.76 -13.56
C SER A 177 16.08 4.99 -13.10
N ALA A 178 15.26 5.60 -13.96
CA ALA A 178 14.41 6.73 -13.57
C ALA A 178 13.36 6.32 -12.53
N LEU A 179 12.67 5.19 -12.75
CA LEU A 179 11.67 4.67 -11.81
C LEU A 179 12.28 4.31 -10.45
N LEU A 180 13.49 3.75 -10.44
CA LEU A 180 14.21 3.49 -9.20
C LEU A 180 14.50 4.79 -8.45
N ALA A 181 14.99 5.83 -9.11
CA ALA A 181 15.23 7.12 -8.46
C ALA A 181 13.95 7.71 -7.85
N LEU A 182 12.83 7.63 -8.59
CA LEU A 182 11.53 8.05 -8.10
C LEU A 182 11.06 7.22 -6.89
N CYS A 183 11.25 5.89 -6.90
CA CYS A 183 10.96 5.04 -5.73
C CYS A 183 11.75 5.49 -4.50
N PHE A 184 13.07 5.63 -4.62
CA PHE A 184 13.94 6.05 -3.51
C PHE A 184 13.69 7.50 -3.06
N GLY A 185 13.17 8.35 -3.94
CA GLY A 185 12.72 9.70 -3.60
C GLY A 185 11.31 9.77 -2.97
N THR A 186 10.58 8.65 -2.92
CA THR A 186 9.20 8.60 -2.41
C THR A 186 9.11 7.93 -1.05
N LYS A 187 9.58 6.68 -0.92
CA LYS A 187 9.40 5.89 0.30
C LYS A 187 10.42 4.79 0.44
N GLU A 188 10.76 4.45 1.67
CA GLU A 188 11.70 3.39 2.03
C GLU A 188 11.18 1.98 1.75
N THR A 189 9.90 1.83 1.36
CA THR A 189 9.45 0.58 0.73
C THR A 189 10.17 0.30 -0.60
N ALA A 190 10.89 1.28 -1.17
CA ALA A 190 11.84 1.07 -2.27
C ALA A 190 12.89 -0.01 -1.98
N PHE A 191 13.36 -0.12 -0.74
CA PHE A 191 14.27 -1.18 -0.30
C PHE A 191 13.61 -2.56 -0.39
N LEU A 192 12.34 -2.67 0.00
CA LEU A 192 11.58 -3.92 -0.12
C LEU A 192 11.33 -4.28 -1.58
N VAL A 193 10.96 -3.30 -2.43
CA VAL A 193 10.71 -3.50 -3.85
C VAL A 193 11.97 -3.99 -4.57
N THR A 194 13.11 -3.32 -4.34
CA THR A 194 14.39 -3.71 -4.94
C THR A 194 14.87 -5.07 -4.42
N GLY A 195 14.69 -5.35 -3.13
CA GLY A 195 14.97 -6.66 -2.54
C GLY A 195 14.13 -7.78 -3.15
N LEU A 196 12.82 -7.58 -3.32
CA LEU A 196 11.90 -8.57 -3.93
C LEU A 196 12.23 -8.83 -5.40
N LEU A 197 12.47 -7.78 -6.20
CA LEU A 197 12.86 -7.96 -7.61
C LEU A 197 14.24 -8.60 -7.73
N GLY A 198 15.19 -8.21 -6.88
CA GLY A 198 16.52 -8.81 -6.81
C GLY A 198 16.46 -10.29 -6.46
N LEU A 199 15.70 -10.65 -5.42
CA LEU A 199 15.51 -12.04 -4.99
C LEU A 199 14.89 -12.89 -6.09
N TYR A 200 13.88 -12.40 -6.82
CA TYR A 200 13.35 -13.10 -7.99
C TYR A 200 14.43 -13.41 -9.03
N LEU A 201 15.27 -12.42 -9.36
CA LEU A 201 16.32 -12.58 -10.36
C LEU A 201 17.42 -13.53 -9.89
N VAL A 202 17.75 -13.53 -8.59
CA VAL A 202 18.65 -14.51 -7.97
C VAL A 202 18.05 -15.92 -8.03
N ILE A 203 16.80 -16.11 -7.61
CA ILE A 203 16.11 -17.41 -7.69
C ILE A 203 16.10 -17.92 -9.13
N ARG A 204 15.82 -17.05 -10.11
CA ARG A 204 15.85 -17.41 -11.53
C ARG A 204 17.25 -17.80 -12.00
N PHE A 205 18.28 -17.06 -11.59
CA PHE A 205 19.68 -17.40 -11.90
C PHE A 205 20.06 -18.76 -11.32
N LEU A 206 19.76 -19.01 -10.04
CA LEU A 206 20.05 -20.27 -9.38
C LEU A 206 19.29 -21.43 -10.05
N HIS A 207 18.01 -21.25 -10.39
CA HIS A 207 17.21 -22.27 -11.05
C HIS A 207 17.76 -22.67 -12.43
N GLU A 208 18.10 -21.68 -13.28
CA GLU A 208 18.64 -21.95 -14.62
C GLU A 208 20.06 -22.57 -14.53
N THR A 209 20.88 -22.11 -13.58
CA THR A 209 22.23 -22.68 -13.32
C THR A 209 22.13 -24.13 -12.83
N TRP A 210 21.20 -24.40 -11.92
CA TRP A 210 20.92 -25.74 -11.41
C TRP A 210 20.49 -26.68 -12.54
N LYS A 211 19.52 -26.24 -13.36
CA LYS A 211 19.01 -27.01 -14.49
C LYS A 211 20.13 -27.36 -15.49
N GLN A 212 20.92 -26.37 -15.91
CA GLN A 212 22.04 -26.60 -16.82
C GLN A 212 23.09 -27.55 -16.23
N THR A 213 23.35 -27.45 -14.93
CA THR A 213 24.33 -28.33 -14.27
C THR A 213 23.84 -29.78 -14.24
N ILE A 214 22.56 -30.03 -13.95
CA ILE A 214 21.99 -31.38 -14.02
C ILE A 214 22.09 -31.94 -15.45
N GLU A 215 21.72 -31.15 -16.45
CA GLU A 215 21.77 -31.57 -17.87
C GLU A 215 23.21 -31.90 -18.32
N ASP A 216 24.19 -31.08 -17.93
CA ASP A 216 25.60 -31.29 -18.29
C ASP A 216 26.23 -32.52 -17.60
N THR A 217 25.74 -32.89 -16.42
CA THR A 217 26.45 -33.86 -15.57
C THR A 217 25.96 -35.31 -15.75
N LYS A 218 24.89 -35.59 -16.52
CA LYS A 218 24.29 -36.94 -16.69
C LYS A 218 24.36 -37.77 -15.39
N LEU A 219 23.84 -37.22 -14.28
CA LEU A 219 24.17 -37.73 -12.94
C LEU A 219 23.49 -39.06 -12.61
N ASP A 220 24.32 -40.05 -12.31
CA ASP A 220 24.02 -41.11 -11.34
C ASP A 220 23.97 -40.48 -9.92
N PHE A 221 23.01 -40.89 -9.10
CA PHE A 221 22.59 -40.21 -7.87
C PHE A 221 23.56 -40.30 -6.67
N THR A 222 24.82 -40.71 -6.85
CA THR A 222 25.70 -41.14 -5.74
C THR A 222 26.69 -40.08 -5.22
N THR A 223 26.71 -38.83 -5.69
CA THR A 223 27.68 -37.83 -5.16
C THR A 223 27.19 -36.38 -5.08
N TYR A 224 26.26 -36.10 -4.16
CA TYR A 224 25.79 -34.75 -3.82
C TYR A 224 26.89 -33.71 -3.48
N PRO A 225 28.00 -34.06 -2.79
CA PRO A 225 29.08 -33.10 -2.51
C PRO A 225 29.82 -32.61 -3.76
N GLN A 226 30.02 -33.48 -4.76
CA GLN A 226 30.67 -33.11 -6.02
C GLN A 226 29.79 -32.21 -6.88
N LEU A 227 28.47 -32.40 -6.83
CA LEU A 227 27.48 -31.52 -7.45
C LEU A 227 27.55 -30.10 -6.87
N TYR A 228 27.66 -29.98 -5.54
CA TYR A 228 27.78 -28.68 -4.87
C TYR A 228 29.07 -27.94 -5.27
N VAL A 229 30.22 -28.63 -5.26
CA VAL A 229 31.50 -28.03 -5.68
C VAL A 229 31.46 -27.61 -7.16
N ARG A 230 30.83 -28.40 -8.04
CA ARG A 230 30.66 -28.05 -9.46
C ARG A 230 29.66 -26.91 -9.68
N LEU A 231 28.60 -26.81 -8.88
CA LEU A 231 27.67 -25.69 -8.90
C LEU A 231 28.36 -24.39 -8.49
N VAL A 232 29.10 -24.42 -7.37
CA VAL A 232 29.87 -23.27 -6.89
C VAL A 232 30.95 -22.91 -7.90
N LYS A 233 31.70 -23.88 -8.42
CA LYS A 233 32.65 -23.63 -9.51
C LYS A 233 31.94 -23.05 -10.72
N LYS A 234 30.89 -23.61 -11.29
CA LYS A 234 30.22 -23.06 -12.49
C LYS A 234 29.60 -21.68 -12.27
N ALA A 235 29.04 -21.42 -11.07
CA ALA A 235 28.54 -20.11 -10.67
C ALA A 235 29.68 -19.06 -10.55
N THR A 236 30.89 -19.48 -10.16
CA THR A 236 32.07 -18.61 -10.00
C THR A 236 33.02 -18.61 -11.22
N SER A 237 32.96 -19.66 -12.05
CA SER A 237 33.83 -20.00 -13.18
C SER A 237 33.11 -19.88 -14.51
N SER A 238 31.98 -19.16 -14.55
CA SER A 238 31.46 -18.57 -15.79
C SER A 238 32.48 -17.54 -16.29
N GLY A 239 33.66 -18.00 -16.71
CA GLY A 239 34.85 -17.25 -17.11
C GLY A 239 34.70 -16.46 -18.41
N LYS A 240 33.47 -16.28 -18.89
CA LYS A 240 33.12 -15.18 -19.77
C LYS A 240 32.78 -14.03 -18.84
N GLY A 241 33.67 -13.06 -18.67
CA GLY A 241 33.56 -11.99 -17.66
C GLY A 241 32.19 -11.28 -17.59
N ILE A 242 32.04 -10.36 -16.65
CA ILE A 242 30.76 -9.70 -16.27
C ILE A 242 30.09 -8.93 -17.44
N SER A 243 30.69 -8.88 -18.62
CA SER A 243 30.20 -8.14 -19.79
C SER A 243 28.75 -8.47 -20.15
N LYS A 244 27.96 -7.44 -20.46
CA LYS A 244 26.56 -7.58 -20.90
C LYS A 244 26.38 -8.47 -22.14
N SER A 245 27.38 -8.56 -23.01
CA SER A 245 27.33 -9.39 -24.21
C SER A 245 27.33 -10.89 -23.92
N THR A 246 27.88 -11.30 -22.77
CA THR A 246 28.07 -12.71 -22.40
C THR A 246 26.98 -13.21 -21.46
N ILE A 247 26.41 -12.33 -20.64
CA ILE A 247 25.47 -12.72 -19.59
C ILE A 247 23.98 -12.68 -20.00
N PRO A 248 23.12 -13.51 -19.38
CA PRO A 248 21.68 -13.47 -19.60
C PRO A 248 21.02 -12.15 -19.17
N ALA A 249 19.85 -11.84 -19.75
CA ALA A 249 19.12 -10.61 -19.48
C ALA A 249 18.72 -10.46 -18.00
N TYR A 250 18.33 -11.54 -17.32
CA TYR A 250 17.98 -11.48 -15.89
C TYR A 250 19.19 -11.14 -15.01
N LEU A 251 20.39 -11.63 -15.35
CA LEU A 251 21.61 -11.30 -14.62
C LEU A 251 22.03 -9.85 -14.90
N SER A 252 21.87 -9.38 -16.14
CA SER A 252 22.06 -7.96 -16.48
C SER A 252 21.12 -7.04 -15.70
N ALA A 253 19.84 -7.41 -15.55
CA ALA A 253 18.88 -6.64 -14.76
C ALA A 253 19.25 -6.65 -13.27
N LEU A 254 19.70 -7.79 -12.75
CA LEU A 254 20.16 -7.91 -11.36
C LEU A 254 21.39 -7.03 -11.11
N ILE A 255 22.39 -7.08 -11.98
CA ILE A 255 23.59 -6.23 -11.86
C ILE A 255 23.20 -4.75 -11.85
N LEU A 256 22.33 -4.30 -12.77
CA LEU A 256 21.89 -2.92 -12.79
C LEU A 256 21.14 -2.55 -11.50
N LEU A 257 20.14 -3.35 -11.11
CA LEU A 257 19.33 -3.11 -9.91
C LEU A 257 20.20 -3.01 -8.66
N SER A 258 21.12 -3.96 -8.49
CA SER A 258 22.03 -4.01 -7.34
C SER A 258 23.02 -2.85 -7.38
N THR A 259 23.79 -2.66 -8.45
CA THR A 259 24.85 -1.62 -8.48
C THR A 259 24.30 -0.20 -8.43
N LEU A 260 23.14 0.06 -9.01
CA LEU A 260 22.58 1.41 -9.02
C LEU A 260 22.04 1.83 -7.65
N THR A 261 21.56 0.86 -6.87
CA THR A 261 20.93 1.13 -5.56
C THR A 261 21.85 0.84 -4.39
N LEU A 262 22.96 0.11 -4.59
CA LEU A 262 23.87 -0.34 -3.54
C LEU A 262 24.30 0.77 -2.57
N PRO A 263 24.64 2.00 -3.01
CA PRO A 263 25.00 3.07 -2.08
C PRO A 263 23.84 3.51 -1.17
N GLN A 264 22.59 3.39 -1.61
CA GLN A 264 21.40 3.69 -0.80
C GLN A 264 21.22 2.70 0.35
N TRP A 265 21.82 1.50 0.25
CA TRP A 265 21.79 0.49 1.30
C TRP A 265 22.84 0.70 2.39
N SER A 266 23.65 1.76 2.35
CA SER A 266 24.81 1.94 3.23
C SER A 266 24.45 1.90 4.71
N ALA A 267 23.34 2.52 5.11
CA ALA A 267 22.92 2.57 6.51
C ALA A 267 22.50 1.20 7.08
N PHE A 268 22.29 0.18 6.24
CA PHE A 268 22.06 -1.20 6.68
C PHE A 268 23.25 -1.76 7.48
N ALA A 269 24.47 -1.24 7.25
CA ALA A 269 25.65 -1.57 8.05
C ALA A 269 25.47 -1.27 9.54
N GLY A 270 24.56 -0.35 9.90
CA GLY A 270 24.19 -0.06 11.28
C GLY A 270 23.67 -1.26 12.07
N ILE A 271 23.10 -2.27 11.40
CA ILE A 271 22.66 -3.51 12.07
C ILE A 271 23.85 -4.24 12.72
N LEU A 272 25.04 -4.10 12.14
CA LEU A 272 26.26 -4.73 12.66
C LEU A 272 26.87 -3.94 13.83
N GLN A 273 26.42 -2.72 14.13
CA GLN A 273 27.05 -1.88 15.16
C GLN A 273 26.98 -2.51 16.56
N ASN A 274 25.95 -3.33 16.82
CA ASN A 274 25.77 -4.08 18.07
C ASN A 274 26.32 -5.52 18.00
N SER A 275 26.93 -5.91 16.88
CA SER A 275 27.52 -7.25 16.74
C SER A 275 28.85 -7.35 17.49
N PRO A 276 29.29 -8.56 17.88
CA PRO A 276 30.60 -8.76 18.53
C PRO A 276 31.79 -8.21 17.72
N LEU A 277 31.62 -8.05 16.40
CA LEU A 277 32.64 -7.51 15.50
C LEU A 277 32.87 -6.01 15.66
N LEU A 278 31.85 -5.24 16.09
CA LEU A 278 31.90 -3.77 16.13
C LEU A 278 31.54 -3.19 17.50
N SER A 279 30.96 -3.97 18.42
CA SER A 279 30.55 -3.49 19.74
C SER A 279 31.71 -2.92 20.57
N TRP A 280 32.93 -3.45 20.42
CA TRP A 280 34.14 -2.97 21.09
C TRP A 280 34.62 -1.61 20.58
N SER A 281 34.20 -1.19 19.37
CA SER A 281 34.67 0.05 18.74
C SER A 281 33.96 1.31 19.26
N ASN A 282 32.88 1.14 20.03
CA ASN A 282 32.00 2.22 20.49
C ASN A 282 31.52 3.17 19.36
N LEU A 283 31.43 2.63 18.12
CA LEU A 283 31.00 3.36 16.94
C LEU A 283 29.47 3.35 16.83
N THR A 284 28.86 4.52 16.75
CA THR A 284 27.42 4.66 16.47
C THR A 284 27.21 5.01 15.00
N LEU A 285 26.84 4.00 14.19
CA LEU A 285 26.54 4.18 12.76
C LEU A 285 25.11 4.67 12.54
N VAL A 286 24.19 4.25 13.40
CA VAL A 286 22.78 4.63 13.36
C VAL A 286 22.35 4.99 14.79
N GLY A 287 22.22 6.29 15.06
CA GLY A 287 21.87 6.84 16.37
C GLY A 287 20.37 6.82 16.67
N ALA A 288 20.01 6.58 17.93
CA ALA A 288 18.63 6.55 18.41
C ALA A 288 18.11 7.89 18.99
N THR A 289 19.00 8.86 19.24
CA THR A 289 18.67 10.16 19.84
C THR A 289 19.14 11.32 18.94
N GLY A 290 18.48 12.47 19.06
CA GLY A 290 18.74 13.64 18.20
C GLY A 290 18.28 13.39 16.75
N ASN A 291 19.22 13.45 15.80
CA ASN A 291 18.95 13.12 14.40
C ASN A 291 18.91 11.59 14.22
N ILE A 292 17.77 11.00 14.57
CA ILE A 292 17.54 9.55 14.50
C ILE A 292 17.95 9.02 13.12
N GLY A 293 18.72 7.93 13.12
CA GLY A 293 19.21 7.27 11.92
C GLY A 293 20.58 7.75 11.43
N MET A 294 21.10 8.87 11.93
CA MET A 294 22.41 9.40 11.53
C MET A 294 23.58 8.77 12.29
N PRO A 295 24.80 8.75 11.69
CA PRO A 295 26.01 8.35 12.39
C PRO A 295 26.51 9.49 13.31
N VAL A 296 27.08 9.11 14.45
CA VAL A 296 27.56 10.05 15.49
C VAL A 296 29.05 9.83 15.77
N GLY A 297 29.76 10.90 16.11
CA GLY A 297 31.19 10.86 16.45
C GLY A 297 32.04 10.21 15.34
N GLY A 298 32.90 9.26 15.72
CA GLY A 298 33.75 8.49 14.78
C GLY A 298 32.95 7.64 13.78
N GLY A 299 31.68 7.33 14.06
CA GLY A 299 30.78 6.65 13.15
C GLY A 299 30.59 7.39 11.82
N LYS A 300 30.73 8.74 11.81
CA LYS A 300 30.63 9.55 10.58
C LYS A 300 31.72 9.23 9.56
N VAL A 301 32.94 8.97 10.04
CA VAL A 301 34.08 8.62 9.17
C VAL A 301 33.84 7.25 8.56
N ILE A 302 33.46 6.27 9.38
CA ILE A 302 33.17 4.91 8.93
C ILE A 302 31.98 4.88 7.95
N ALA A 303 30.92 5.62 8.25
CA ALA A 303 29.79 5.80 7.35
C ALA A 303 30.21 6.34 5.98
N SER A 304 31.08 7.36 5.96
CA SER A 304 31.61 7.94 4.72
C SER A 304 32.45 6.94 3.93
N VAL A 305 33.29 6.14 4.62
CA VAL A 305 34.08 5.07 4.00
C VAL A 305 33.19 3.97 3.43
N ILE A 306 32.13 3.57 4.13
CA ILE A 306 31.15 2.59 3.65
C ILE A 306 30.47 3.11 2.37
N VAL A 307 29.95 4.35 2.40
CA VAL A 307 29.30 4.96 1.22
C VAL A 307 30.27 5.02 0.04
N ALA A 308 31.50 5.52 0.25
CA ALA A 308 32.52 5.60 -0.79
C ALA A 308 32.91 4.22 -1.34
N GLY A 309 33.05 3.21 -0.47
CA GLY A 309 33.36 1.83 -0.85
C GLY A 309 32.24 1.21 -1.68
N LEU A 310 30.98 1.36 -1.26
CA LEU A 310 29.80 0.87 -1.99
C LEU A 310 29.64 1.59 -3.34
N LEU A 311 29.90 2.89 -3.41
CA LEU A 311 29.97 3.64 -4.67
C LEU A 311 31.08 3.11 -5.59
N GLY A 312 32.28 2.87 -5.04
CA GLY A 312 33.41 2.32 -5.77
C GLY A 312 33.13 0.92 -6.33
N VAL A 313 32.52 0.04 -5.54
CA VAL A 313 32.07 -1.30 -5.97
C VAL A 313 31.03 -1.18 -7.09
N SER A 314 30.05 -0.29 -6.91
CA SER A 314 29.00 -0.05 -7.91
C SER A 314 29.58 0.39 -9.25
N PHE A 315 30.52 1.34 -9.21
CA PHE A 315 31.24 1.83 -10.39
C PHE A 315 32.08 0.74 -11.04
N TYR A 316 32.86 0.00 -10.26
CA TYR A 316 33.73 -1.07 -10.76
C TYR A 316 32.94 -2.18 -11.46
N VAL A 317 31.87 -2.67 -10.82
CA VAL A 317 31.01 -3.70 -11.39
C VAL A 317 30.26 -3.16 -12.62
N GLY A 318 29.76 -1.93 -12.56
CA GLY A 318 29.12 -1.26 -13.70
C GLY A 318 30.02 -1.10 -14.92
N PHE A 319 31.28 -0.69 -14.69
CA PHE A 319 32.33 -0.58 -15.71
C PHE A 319 32.64 -1.94 -16.35
N LYS A 320 32.85 -2.99 -15.54
CA LYS A 320 33.11 -4.36 -16.02
C LYS A 320 31.90 -4.98 -16.74
N TRP A 321 30.69 -4.58 -16.38
CA TRP A 321 29.46 -5.06 -17.00
C TRP A 321 29.18 -4.43 -18.36
N CYS A 322 28.93 -3.11 -18.40
CA CYS A 322 28.62 -2.40 -19.63
C CYS A 322 28.69 -0.90 -19.39
N TRP A 323 29.90 -0.34 -19.44
CA TRP A 323 30.13 1.08 -19.16
C TRP A 323 29.16 2.00 -19.93
N THR A 324 29.04 1.83 -21.25
CA THR A 324 28.20 2.68 -22.13
C THR A 324 26.73 2.75 -21.74
N VAL A 325 26.21 1.73 -21.07
CA VAL A 325 24.83 1.71 -20.56
C VAL A 325 24.79 2.13 -19.10
N TRP A 326 25.70 1.60 -18.29
CA TRP A 326 25.69 1.79 -16.85
C TRP A 326 25.87 3.24 -16.43
N TRP A 327 26.82 3.99 -17.01
CA TRP A 327 27.04 5.38 -16.61
C TRP A 327 25.82 6.26 -16.94
N ARG A 328 25.12 5.98 -18.05
CA ARG A 328 23.87 6.68 -18.42
C ARG A 328 22.75 6.37 -17.43
N CYS A 329 22.60 5.11 -17.05
CA CYS A 329 21.69 4.69 -15.99
C CYS A 329 21.99 5.38 -14.66
N ALA A 330 23.28 5.44 -14.28
CA ALA A 330 23.75 6.10 -13.07
C ALA A 330 23.44 7.60 -13.08
N VAL A 331 23.74 8.30 -14.19
CA VAL A 331 23.41 9.72 -14.35
C VAL A 331 21.91 9.95 -14.24
N ILE A 332 21.08 9.16 -14.92
CA ILE A 332 19.61 9.27 -14.82
C ILE A 332 19.15 9.10 -13.36
N PHE A 333 19.64 8.06 -12.68
CA PHE A 333 19.23 7.76 -11.31
C PHE A 333 19.66 8.85 -10.34
N TYR A 334 20.96 9.14 -10.28
CA TYR A 334 21.50 10.07 -9.29
C TYR A 334 21.12 11.51 -9.58
N SER A 335 20.92 11.92 -10.85
CA SER A 335 20.45 13.29 -11.12
C SER A 335 19.03 13.49 -10.61
N VAL A 336 18.11 12.56 -10.90
CA VAL A 336 16.73 12.63 -10.39
C VAL A 336 16.71 12.54 -8.86
N TRP A 337 17.46 11.60 -8.29
CA TRP A 337 17.52 11.41 -6.84
C TRP A 337 18.13 12.62 -6.11
N ILE A 338 19.20 13.22 -6.64
CA ILE A 338 19.82 14.43 -6.08
C ILE A 338 18.81 15.58 -6.14
N LEU A 339 18.14 15.81 -7.28
CA LEU A 339 17.15 16.89 -7.40
C LEU A 339 16.05 16.77 -6.35
N ILE A 340 15.54 15.56 -6.12
CA ILE A 340 14.52 15.28 -5.09
C ILE A 340 15.10 15.53 -3.69
N TYR A 341 16.19 14.87 -3.31
CA TYR A 341 16.67 14.98 -1.92
C TYR A 341 17.23 16.35 -1.55
N THR A 342 17.61 17.16 -2.52
CA THR A 342 18.12 18.51 -2.31
C THR A 342 17.07 19.59 -2.48
N THR A 343 15.79 19.21 -2.66
CA THR A 343 14.68 20.13 -2.92
C THR A 343 15.04 21.10 -4.03
N VAL A 344 15.30 20.53 -5.21
CA VAL A 344 15.73 21.26 -6.41
C VAL A 344 16.97 22.12 -6.15
N LEU A 345 18.01 21.50 -5.56
CA LEU A 345 19.33 22.10 -5.28
C LEU A 345 19.35 23.20 -4.21
N THR A 346 18.25 23.46 -3.52
CA THR A 346 18.20 24.44 -2.41
C THR A 346 18.87 23.94 -1.12
N ASN A 347 18.96 22.61 -0.95
CA ASN A 347 19.56 21.96 0.21
C ASN A 347 20.54 20.84 -0.19
N LEU A 348 21.62 21.20 -0.86
CA LEU A 348 22.64 20.25 -1.35
C LEU A 348 23.29 19.41 -0.24
N GLY A 349 23.71 20.07 0.84
CA GLY A 349 24.54 19.46 1.89
C GLY A 349 23.77 18.49 2.78
N ASP A 350 22.67 18.92 3.40
CA ASP A 350 21.87 18.05 4.29
C ASP A 350 20.98 17.10 3.48
N GLY A 351 20.52 17.52 2.30
CA GLY A 351 19.72 16.69 1.40
C GLY A 351 20.41 15.39 0.98
N ILE A 352 21.62 15.46 0.44
CA ILE A 352 22.37 14.26 0.01
C ILE A 352 22.69 13.35 1.20
N ARG A 353 23.13 13.91 2.33
CA ARG A 353 23.46 13.14 3.54
C ARG A 353 22.23 12.43 4.12
N SER A 354 21.10 13.13 4.17
CA SER A 354 19.87 12.56 4.68
C SER A 354 19.31 11.48 3.75
N GLY A 355 19.38 11.68 2.43
CA GLY A 355 18.96 10.67 1.47
C GLY A 355 19.82 9.41 1.50
N ILE A 356 21.16 9.56 1.41
CA ILE A 356 22.05 8.39 1.25
C ILE A 356 22.12 7.54 2.51
N TRP A 357 21.98 8.17 3.69
CA TRP A 357 22.15 7.50 4.97
C TRP A 357 20.90 7.54 5.83
N GLN A 358 20.39 8.75 6.14
CA GLN A 358 19.36 8.91 7.16
C GLN A 358 18.03 8.27 6.80
N SER A 359 17.64 8.27 5.51
CA SER A 359 16.41 7.63 5.03
C SER A 359 16.34 6.18 5.49
N LEU A 360 17.30 5.33 5.09
CA LEU A 360 17.33 3.95 5.58
C LEU A 360 17.68 3.86 7.07
N GLY A 361 18.64 4.67 7.55
CA GLY A 361 19.11 4.63 8.94
C GLY A 361 17.98 4.84 9.95
N TYR A 362 17.07 5.78 9.68
CA TYR A 362 15.91 6.02 10.52
C TYR A 362 15.04 4.76 10.66
N TRP A 363 14.72 4.13 9.54
CA TRP A 363 13.89 2.93 9.52
C TRP A 363 14.58 1.71 10.10
N VAL A 364 15.92 1.62 10.02
CA VAL A 364 16.71 0.60 10.74
C VAL A 364 16.52 0.74 12.26
N VAL A 365 16.52 1.96 12.82
CA VAL A 365 16.20 2.18 14.24
C VAL A 365 14.74 1.81 14.53
N GLN A 366 13.82 2.28 13.70
CA GLN A 366 12.38 2.08 13.93
C GLN A 366 11.94 0.61 13.82
N GLN A 367 12.75 -0.27 13.22
CA GLN A 367 12.46 -1.72 13.24
C GLN A 367 12.34 -2.28 14.67
N GLY A 368 13.13 -1.76 15.62
CA GLY A 368 13.11 -2.21 17.02
C GLY A 368 11.88 -1.73 17.80
N GLU A 369 11.32 -0.57 17.44
CA GLU A 369 10.16 0.03 18.10
C GLU A 369 8.83 -0.65 17.73
N ALA A 370 8.79 -1.34 16.59
CA ALA A 370 7.60 -2.03 16.07
C ALA A 370 6.33 -1.15 16.12
N ARG A 371 6.36 0.01 15.46
CA ARG A 371 5.25 0.99 15.47
C ARG A 371 3.89 0.34 15.24
N GLY A 372 2.96 0.63 16.14
CA GLY A 372 1.61 0.05 16.14
C GLY A 372 1.55 -1.39 16.65
N ALA A 373 2.66 -2.12 16.80
CA ALA A 373 2.76 -3.46 17.40
C ALA A 373 1.67 -4.46 16.92
N GLN A 374 1.29 -4.41 15.64
CA GLN A 374 0.20 -5.25 15.13
C GLN A 374 0.60 -6.73 15.09
N PRO A 375 -0.36 -7.66 15.27
CA PRO A 375 -0.06 -9.08 15.29
C PRO A 375 0.38 -9.61 13.92
N ILE A 376 1.03 -10.79 13.90
CA ILE A 376 1.53 -11.40 12.66
C ILE A 376 0.41 -11.74 11.68
N HIS A 377 -0.80 -12.05 12.17
CA HIS A 377 -1.97 -12.33 11.34
C HIS A 377 -2.70 -11.07 10.83
N TYR A 378 -2.18 -9.87 11.08
CA TYR A 378 -2.84 -8.60 10.70
C TYR A 378 -3.25 -8.56 9.22
N TYR A 379 -2.32 -8.86 8.29
CA TYR A 379 -2.65 -8.85 6.87
C TYR A 379 -3.52 -10.04 6.43
N LEU A 380 -3.50 -11.15 7.17
CA LEU A 380 -4.42 -12.27 6.95
C LEU A 380 -5.86 -11.92 7.34
N MET A 381 -6.07 -10.91 8.18
CA MET A 381 -7.40 -10.40 8.54
C MET A 381 -7.88 -9.32 7.56
N ILE A 382 -7.05 -8.30 7.31
CA ILE A 382 -7.48 -7.14 6.51
C ILE A 382 -7.59 -7.45 5.01
N THR A 383 -6.75 -8.33 4.47
CA THR A 383 -6.77 -8.68 3.03
C THR A 383 -8.07 -9.34 2.61
N PRO A 384 -8.58 -10.41 3.27
CA PRO A 384 -9.89 -10.98 2.89
C PRO A 384 -11.06 -10.06 3.26
N LEU A 385 -10.91 -9.11 4.19
CA LEU A 385 -11.96 -8.15 4.54
C LEU A 385 -12.21 -7.13 3.41
N TYR A 386 -11.16 -6.65 2.75
CA TYR A 386 -11.26 -5.61 1.71
C TYR A 386 -11.01 -6.12 0.30
N GLU A 387 -10.12 -7.10 0.12
CA GLU A 387 -9.64 -7.56 -1.18
C GLU A 387 -10.09 -8.99 -1.48
N TYR A 388 -11.26 -9.40 -0.97
CA TYR A 388 -11.78 -10.76 -1.12
C TYR A 388 -11.87 -11.23 -2.58
N LEU A 389 -12.28 -10.37 -3.52
CA LEU A 389 -12.33 -10.73 -4.94
C LEU A 389 -10.95 -11.14 -5.48
N PRO A 390 -9.94 -10.24 -5.52
CA PRO A 390 -8.64 -10.62 -6.04
C PRO A 390 -7.95 -11.66 -5.15
N PHE A 391 -8.19 -11.68 -3.83
CA PHE A 391 -7.61 -12.67 -2.92
C PHE A 391 -8.07 -14.10 -3.22
N LEU A 392 -9.39 -14.34 -3.32
CA LEU A 392 -9.95 -15.67 -3.64
C LEU A 392 -9.51 -16.14 -5.03
N VAL A 393 -9.55 -15.24 -6.02
CA VAL A 393 -9.11 -15.56 -7.39
C VAL A 393 -7.60 -15.86 -7.42
N ALA A 394 -6.77 -15.15 -6.64
CA ALA A 394 -5.33 -15.35 -6.60
C ALA A 394 -4.93 -16.70 -5.98
N ILE A 395 -5.69 -17.21 -5.00
CA ILE A 395 -5.48 -18.55 -4.45
C ILE A 395 -5.66 -19.60 -5.54
N ILE A 396 -6.78 -19.54 -6.28
CA ILE A 396 -7.07 -20.47 -7.38
C ILE A 396 -6.01 -20.32 -8.50
N ALA A 397 -5.67 -19.07 -8.86
CA ALA A 397 -4.66 -18.77 -9.86
C ALA A 397 -3.29 -19.31 -9.47
N SER A 398 -2.92 -19.24 -8.19
CA SER A 398 -1.65 -19.75 -7.69
C SER A 398 -1.55 -21.26 -7.85
N ILE A 399 -2.58 -22.00 -7.44
CA ILE A 399 -2.65 -23.46 -7.64
C ILE A 399 -2.53 -23.81 -9.13
N TYR A 400 -3.23 -23.06 -9.99
CA TYR A 400 -3.20 -23.25 -11.44
C TYR A 400 -1.79 -23.04 -12.04
N TYR A 401 -1.14 -21.92 -11.73
CA TYR A 401 0.17 -21.58 -12.31
C TYR A 401 1.32 -22.40 -11.73
N LEU A 402 1.22 -22.85 -10.46
CA LEU A 402 2.15 -23.82 -9.89
C LEU A 402 2.08 -25.19 -10.58
N ARG A 403 0.89 -25.56 -11.09
CA ARG A 403 0.70 -26.81 -11.85
C ARG A 403 1.22 -26.72 -13.28
N ILE A 404 0.92 -25.62 -13.97
CA ILE A 404 1.29 -25.45 -15.40
C ILE A 404 2.74 -24.98 -15.57
N ARG A 405 3.35 -24.39 -14.52
CA ARG A 405 4.74 -23.95 -14.51
C ARG A 405 5.08 -22.94 -15.61
N GLU A 406 4.10 -22.12 -16.00
CA GLU A 406 4.29 -21.04 -16.98
C GLU A 406 5.16 -19.92 -16.38
N LYS A 407 6.23 -19.50 -17.07
CA LYS A 407 7.26 -18.62 -16.49
C LYS A 407 6.72 -17.31 -15.92
N PHE A 408 5.79 -16.65 -16.63
CA PHE A 408 5.21 -15.39 -16.16
C PHE A 408 4.17 -15.62 -15.06
N GLY A 409 3.35 -16.66 -15.19
CA GLY A 409 2.46 -17.12 -14.12
C GLY A 409 3.19 -17.39 -12.80
N LEU A 410 4.31 -18.13 -12.83
CA LEU A 410 5.12 -18.41 -11.65
C LEU A 410 5.73 -17.15 -11.02
N PHE A 411 6.10 -16.15 -11.83
CA PHE A 411 6.54 -14.87 -11.31
C PHE A 411 5.42 -14.12 -10.59
N LEU A 412 4.19 -14.08 -11.13
CA LEU A 412 3.07 -13.43 -10.46
C LEU A 412 2.70 -14.12 -9.15
N VAL A 413 2.81 -15.45 -9.09
CA VAL A 413 2.66 -16.22 -7.85
C VAL A 413 3.76 -15.86 -6.85
N TYR A 414 5.02 -15.87 -7.27
CA TYR A 414 6.14 -15.43 -6.44
C TYR A 414 5.92 -14.00 -5.94
N TRP A 415 5.56 -13.06 -6.83
CA TRP A 415 5.40 -11.65 -6.49
C TRP A 415 4.27 -11.46 -5.48
N SER A 416 3.16 -12.20 -5.61
CA SER A 416 2.06 -12.15 -4.65
C SER A 416 2.47 -12.71 -3.28
N ILE A 417 3.04 -13.91 -3.24
CA ILE A 417 3.39 -14.61 -1.99
C ILE A 417 4.55 -13.90 -1.28
N ALA A 418 5.63 -13.58 -2.00
CA ALA A 418 6.82 -12.95 -1.42
C ALA A 418 6.49 -11.54 -0.89
N THR A 419 5.67 -10.77 -1.60
CA THR A 419 5.22 -9.46 -1.10
C THR A 419 4.39 -9.61 0.17
N PHE A 420 3.42 -10.54 0.17
CA PHE A 420 2.60 -10.81 1.37
C PHE A 420 3.47 -11.18 2.58
N VAL A 421 4.44 -12.09 2.39
CA VAL A 421 5.37 -12.54 3.45
C VAL A 421 6.25 -11.40 3.95
N VAL A 422 6.89 -10.65 3.05
CA VAL A 422 7.81 -9.57 3.44
C VAL A 422 7.09 -8.46 4.22
N TYR A 423 5.90 -8.03 3.79
CA TYR A 423 5.13 -7.04 4.53
C TYR A 423 4.57 -7.59 5.86
N THR A 424 4.29 -8.89 5.95
CA THR A 424 3.91 -9.53 7.21
C THR A 424 5.07 -9.64 8.19
N MET A 425 6.30 -9.83 7.69
CA MET A 425 7.51 -9.90 8.51
C MET A 425 8.01 -8.52 8.95
N ALA A 426 7.73 -7.48 8.18
CA ALA A 426 8.09 -6.10 8.56
C ALA A 426 7.48 -5.74 9.92
N SER A 427 8.26 -5.08 10.77
CA SER A 427 7.82 -4.66 12.11
C SER A 427 6.64 -3.69 12.05
N GLU A 428 6.74 -2.66 11.21
CA GLU A 428 5.64 -1.75 10.90
C GLU A 428 4.58 -2.45 10.05
N LYS A 429 3.36 -2.51 10.57
CA LYS A 429 2.19 -3.06 9.90
C LYS A 429 1.06 -2.07 9.99
N MET A 430 0.60 -1.58 8.86
CA MET A 430 -0.36 -0.49 8.78
C MET A 430 -1.28 -0.68 7.57
N PRO A 431 -2.53 -0.18 7.60
CA PRO A 431 -3.48 -0.41 6.52
C PRO A 431 -3.00 0.04 5.13
N TRP A 432 -2.25 1.16 5.03
CA TRP A 432 -1.77 1.68 3.74
C TRP A 432 -0.80 0.74 3.02
N LEU A 433 -0.08 -0.10 3.75
CA LEU A 433 0.82 -1.07 3.13
C LEU A 433 0.06 -2.18 2.39
N LEU A 434 -1.25 -2.34 2.65
CA LEU A 434 -2.14 -3.22 1.90
C LEU A 434 -2.10 -2.90 0.40
N VAL A 435 -1.90 -1.64 -0.01
CA VAL A 435 -1.75 -1.26 -1.42
C VAL A 435 -0.66 -2.09 -2.11
N ASN A 436 0.50 -2.25 -1.46
CA ASN A 436 1.63 -3.00 -2.01
C ASN A 436 1.33 -4.50 -2.08
N ILE A 437 0.54 -5.04 -1.14
CA ILE A 437 0.12 -6.45 -1.10
C ILE A 437 -0.96 -6.72 -2.16
N SER A 438 -1.93 -5.83 -2.32
CA SER A 438 -3.06 -5.97 -3.24
C SER A 438 -2.63 -5.91 -4.70
N LEU A 439 -1.65 -5.07 -5.05
CA LEU A 439 -1.18 -4.90 -6.43
C LEU A 439 -0.81 -6.23 -7.12
N PRO A 440 0.13 -7.06 -6.61
CA PRO A 440 0.48 -8.32 -7.26
C PRO A 440 -0.68 -9.31 -7.31
N ILE A 441 -1.51 -9.36 -6.25
CA ILE A 441 -2.68 -10.23 -6.15
C ILE A 441 -3.70 -9.88 -7.25
N ILE A 442 -3.98 -8.58 -7.46
CA ILE A 442 -4.88 -8.10 -8.51
C ILE A 442 -4.33 -8.42 -9.91
N VAL A 443 -3.02 -8.25 -10.13
CA VAL A 443 -2.39 -8.57 -11.42
C VAL A 443 -2.43 -10.08 -11.72
N LEU A 444 -2.14 -10.92 -10.73
CA LEU A 444 -2.26 -12.38 -10.82
C LEU A 444 -3.69 -12.82 -11.16
N SER A 445 -4.67 -12.26 -10.44
CA SER A 445 -6.09 -12.54 -10.64
C SER A 445 -6.56 -12.12 -12.02
N GLY A 446 -6.19 -10.93 -12.49
CA GLY A 446 -6.59 -10.45 -13.80
C GLY A 446 -6.02 -11.31 -14.92
N ARG A 447 -4.74 -11.70 -14.81
CA ARG A 447 -4.10 -12.63 -15.74
C ARG A 447 -4.82 -13.97 -15.81
N PHE A 448 -5.24 -14.53 -14.66
CA PHE A 448 -5.97 -15.79 -14.60
C PHE A 448 -7.38 -15.68 -15.23
N LEU A 449 -8.17 -14.67 -14.84
CA LEU A 449 -9.51 -14.44 -15.39
C LEU A 449 -9.48 -14.22 -16.90
N GLY A 450 -8.51 -13.43 -17.38
CA GLY A 450 -8.30 -13.20 -18.80
C GLY A 450 -7.95 -14.45 -19.61
N ARG A 451 -7.38 -15.47 -18.96
CA ARG A 451 -7.10 -16.77 -19.58
C ARG A 451 -8.33 -17.68 -19.55
N ILE A 452 -9.10 -17.67 -18.46
CA ILE A 452 -10.34 -18.45 -18.33
C ILE A 452 -11.37 -18.03 -19.37
N ILE A 453 -11.61 -16.73 -19.54
CA ILE A 453 -12.65 -16.24 -20.45
C ILE A 453 -12.40 -16.63 -21.91
N LYS A 454 -11.12 -16.77 -22.30
CA LYS A 454 -10.72 -17.25 -23.64
C LYS A 454 -10.99 -18.73 -23.86
N CYS A 455 -11.15 -19.52 -22.80
CA CYS A 455 -11.45 -20.95 -22.91
C CYS A 455 -12.93 -21.23 -23.18
N ILE A 456 -13.81 -20.22 -23.12
CA ILE A 456 -15.25 -20.38 -23.32
C ILE A 456 -15.56 -20.51 -24.81
N LYS A 457 -16.22 -21.62 -25.18
CA LYS A 457 -16.82 -21.81 -26.50
C LYS A 457 -18.28 -21.36 -26.44
N TRP A 458 -18.56 -20.09 -26.72
CA TRP A 458 -19.90 -19.50 -26.59
C TRP A 458 -20.99 -20.22 -27.40
N ASN A 459 -20.62 -20.88 -28.50
CA ASN A 459 -21.57 -21.57 -29.38
C ASN A 459 -22.14 -22.86 -28.79
N SER A 460 -21.62 -23.37 -27.66
CA SER A 460 -22.05 -24.65 -27.09
C SER A 460 -23.09 -24.53 -25.97
N ILE A 461 -23.56 -23.31 -25.64
CA ILE A 461 -24.44 -23.05 -24.50
C ILE A 461 -25.64 -22.23 -24.96
N SER A 462 -26.85 -22.61 -24.53
CA SER A 462 -28.04 -21.79 -24.80
C SER A 462 -27.95 -20.44 -24.08
N ARG A 463 -28.57 -19.40 -24.64
CA ARG A 463 -28.62 -18.06 -24.01
C ARG A 463 -29.26 -18.13 -22.62
N ILE A 464 -30.36 -18.87 -22.50
CA ILE A 464 -31.08 -19.08 -21.22
C ILE A 464 -30.17 -19.81 -20.21
N GLY A 465 -29.51 -20.90 -20.63
CA GLY A 465 -28.59 -21.64 -19.76
C GLY A 465 -27.41 -20.78 -19.29
N THR A 466 -26.95 -19.85 -20.13
CA THR A 466 -25.91 -18.87 -19.77
C THR A 466 -26.38 -17.93 -18.66
N ILE A 467 -27.57 -17.33 -18.83
CA ILE A 467 -28.17 -16.41 -17.85
C ILE A 467 -28.38 -17.11 -16.51
N ILE A 468 -29.00 -18.30 -16.51
CA ILE A 468 -29.24 -19.08 -15.29
C ILE A 468 -27.92 -19.38 -14.57
N THR A 469 -26.90 -19.84 -15.29
CA THR A 469 -25.58 -20.17 -14.68
C THR A 469 -24.89 -18.94 -14.10
N LEU A 470 -25.00 -17.77 -14.75
CA LEU A 470 -24.42 -16.51 -14.26
C LEU A 470 -25.14 -15.98 -13.01
N LEU A 471 -26.46 -16.19 -12.88
CA LEU A 471 -27.26 -15.75 -11.74
C LEU A 471 -27.19 -16.72 -10.55
N THR A 472 -26.81 -17.99 -10.78
CA THR A 472 -26.75 -19.03 -9.74
C THR A 472 -25.91 -18.63 -8.53
N PRO A 473 -24.69 -18.04 -8.66
CA PRO A 473 -23.92 -17.58 -7.49
C PRO A 473 -24.67 -16.54 -6.64
N GLY A 474 -25.42 -15.63 -7.27
CA GLY A 474 -26.22 -14.63 -6.56
C GLY A 474 -27.35 -15.26 -5.76
N LEU A 475 -28.11 -16.18 -6.37
CA LEU A 475 -29.18 -16.91 -5.69
C LEU A 475 -28.66 -17.72 -4.50
N VAL A 476 -27.53 -18.40 -4.66
CA VAL A 476 -26.88 -19.15 -3.57
C VAL A 476 -26.44 -18.21 -2.45
N ALA A 477 -25.83 -17.06 -2.79
CA ALA A 477 -25.41 -16.09 -1.79
C ALA A 477 -26.59 -15.50 -1.01
N THR A 478 -27.71 -15.19 -1.68
CA THR A 478 -28.95 -14.73 -1.03
C THR A 478 -29.53 -15.78 -0.10
N LEU A 479 -29.54 -17.05 -0.52
CA LEU A 479 -30.00 -18.15 0.32
C LEU A 479 -29.12 -18.30 1.57
N VAL A 480 -27.79 -18.28 1.41
CA VAL A 480 -26.84 -18.35 2.54
C VAL A 480 -27.05 -17.17 3.49
N TRP A 481 -27.21 -15.96 2.96
CA TRP A 481 -27.49 -14.77 3.77
C TRP A 481 -28.80 -14.92 4.55
N ALA A 482 -29.89 -15.37 3.91
CA ALA A 482 -31.16 -15.60 4.58
C ALA A 482 -31.04 -16.64 5.72
N VAL A 483 -30.27 -17.71 5.51
CA VAL A 483 -30.01 -18.70 6.56
C VAL A 483 -29.25 -18.06 7.73
N ILE A 484 -28.20 -17.28 7.47
CA ILE A 484 -27.43 -16.61 8.54
C ILE A 484 -28.31 -15.65 9.35
N GLU A 485 -29.15 -14.85 8.68
CA GLU A 485 -29.93 -13.80 9.34
C GLU A 485 -31.08 -14.34 10.19
N TYR A 486 -31.84 -15.31 9.65
CA TYR A 486 -33.08 -15.78 10.26
C TYR A 486 -32.90 -17.03 11.15
N TRP A 487 -31.86 -17.85 10.92
CA TRP A 487 -31.74 -19.13 11.61
C TRP A 487 -31.03 -19.05 12.97
N GLY A 488 -30.24 -17.99 13.20
CA GLY A 488 -29.50 -17.78 14.46
C GLY A 488 -30.37 -17.54 15.70
N ASN A 489 -31.69 -17.40 15.54
CA ASN A 489 -32.65 -17.17 16.63
C ASN A 489 -33.34 -18.46 17.13
N ILE A 490 -32.95 -19.64 16.64
CA ILE A 490 -33.57 -20.93 17.02
C ILE A 490 -32.73 -21.55 18.15
N GLY A 491 -33.26 -21.55 19.38
CA GLY A 491 -32.55 -21.93 20.61
C GLY A 491 -32.30 -23.43 20.85
N GLU A 492 -32.05 -24.24 19.81
CA GLU A 492 -31.99 -25.71 19.92
C GLU A 492 -30.71 -26.37 19.35
N PRO A 493 -30.43 -27.67 19.67
CA PRO A 493 -29.24 -28.42 19.22
C PRO A 493 -29.04 -28.48 17.69
N ALA A 494 -30.08 -28.17 16.92
CA ALA A 494 -30.04 -28.00 15.47
C ALA A 494 -29.04 -26.91 15.00
N SER A 495 -28.60 -26.03 15.90
CA SER A 495 -27.59 -24.99 15.64
C SER A 495 -26.21 -25.53 15.22
N THR A 496 -25.85 -26.78 15.55
CA THR A 496 -24.53 -27.37 15.18
C THR A 496 -24.60 -28.34 13.99
N ALA A 497 -25.74 -28.98 13.75
CA ALA A 497 -25.93 -29.93 12.65
C ALA A 497 -26.02 -29.24 11.28
N ILE A 498 -26.51 -28.00 11.25
CA ILE A 498 -26.78 -27.26 10.01
C ILE A 498 -25.53 -26.60 9.42
N PRO A 499 -24.60 -25.98 10.17
CA PRO A 499 -23.31 -25.55 9.63
C PRO A 499 -22.55 -26.72 9.04
N LEU A 500 -22.58 -27.88 9.72
CA LEU A 500 -21.98 -29.11 9.21
C LEU A 500 -22.66 -29.57 7.92
N ALA A 501 -24.00 -29.56 7.85
CA ALA A 501 -24.74 -29.89 6.62
C ALA A 501 -24.46 -28.89 5.48
N LEU A 502 -24.33 -27.59 5.77
CA LEU A 502 -23.98 -26.55 4.79
C LEU A 502 -22.53 -26.69 4.31
N ILE A 503 -21.59 -27.01 5.21
CA ILE A 503 -20.19 -27.30 4.85
C ILE A 503 -20.13 -28.57 3.98
N LEU A 504 -20.89 -29.61 4.33
CA LEU A 504 -20.99 -30.84 3.54
C LEU A 504 -21.66 -30.60 2.18
N LEU A 505 -22.70 -29.76 2.12
CA LEU A 505 -23.35 -29.34 0.87
C LEU A 505 -22.44 -28.48 0.00
N ALA A 506 -21.73 -27.53 0.58
CA ALA A 506 -20.75 -26.70 -0.12
C ALA A 506 -19.55 -27.54 -0.60
N GLY A 507 -19.05 -28.45 0.25
CA GLY A 507 -17.97 -29.38 -0.07
C GLY A 507 -18.35 -30.40 -1.15
N SER A 508 -19.55 -30.99 -1.07
CA SER A 508 -20.07 -31.90 -2.09
C SER A 508 -20.39 -31.17 -3.39
N GLY A 509 -20.96 -29.96 -3.33
CA GLY A 509 -21.17 -29.08 -4.48
C GLY A 509 -19.85 -28.66 -5.15
N PHE A 510 -18.82 -28.35 -4.37
CA PHE A 510 -17.46 -28.08 -4.85
C PHE A 510 -16.85 -29.33 -5.51
N TYR A 511 -16.93 -30.49 -4.86
CA TYR A 511 -16.49 -31.76 -5.44
C TYR A 511 -17.21 -32.09 -6.74
N LEU A 512 -18.54 -31.92 -6.79
CA LEU A 512 -19.34 -32.15 -8.00
C LEU A 512 -18.94 -31.17 -9.10
N THR A 513 -18.74 -29.89 -8.77
CA THR A 513 -18.27 -28.86 -9.71
C THR A 513 -16.90 -29.21 -10.29
N VAL A 514 -15.95 -29.65 -9.45
CA VAL A 514 -14.62 -30.10 -9.89
C VAL A 514 -14.75 -31.33 -10.78
N LYS A 515 -15.51 -32.34 -10.36
CA LYS A 515 -15.71 -33.59 -11.13
C LYS A 515 -16.39 -33.34 -12.48
N LEU A 516 -17.38 -32.43 -12.51
CA LEU A 516 -18.05 -32.00 -13.74
C LEU A 516 -17.13 -31.15 -14.62
N SER A 517 -16.25 -30.31 -14.04
CA SER A 517 -15.29 -29.48 -14.79
C SER A 517 -14.28 -30.29 -15.62
N LEU A 518 -14.01 -31.54 -15.21
CA LEU A 518 -13.14 -32.47 -15.93
C LEU A 518 -13.78 -33.01 -17.20
N LYS A 519 -15.11 -32.96 -17.31
CA LYS A 519 -15.84 -33.35 -18.52
C LYS A 519 -15.93 -32.14 -19.46
N GLU A 520 -15.47 -32.31 -20.72
CA GLU A 520 -15.53 -31.28 -21.78
C GLU A 520 -16.92 -30.65 -21.90
N THR A 521 -17.99 -31.42 -21.69
CA THR A 521 -19.39 -30.97 -21.79
C THR A 521 -19.77 -29.93 -20.74
N TYR A 522 -19.32 -30.06 -19.48
CA TYR A 522 -19.75 -29.18 -18.37
C TYR A 522 -18.74 -28.08 -18.05
N ARG A 523 -17.52 -28.17 -18.60
CA ARG A 523 -16.47 -27.16 -18.44
C ARG A 523 -16.92 -25.72 -18.73
N PRO A 524 -17.72 -25.42 -19.77
CA PRO A 524 -18.20 -24.06 -20.00
C PRO A 524 -19.15 -23.55 -18.91
N HIS A 525 -20.02 -24.40 -18.36
CA HIS A 525 -20.91 -24.04 -17.25
C HIS A 525 -20.13 -23.73 -15.97
N VAL A 526 -19.10 -24.50 -15.65
CA VAL A 526 -18.23 -24.22 -14.48
C VAL A 526 -17.51 -22.88 -14.64
N ILE A 527 -17.03 -22.57 -15.84
CA ILE A 527 -16.40 -21.28 -16.13
C ILE A 527 -17.41 -20.13 -16.00
N LEU A 528 -18.63 -20.29 -16.52
CA LEU A 528 -19.68 -19.29 -16.37
C LEU A 528 -20.07 -19.08 -14.91
N LEU A 529 -20.14 -20.14 -14.11
CA LEU A 529 -20.40 -20.04 -12.68
C LEU A 529 -19.29 -19.24 -11.98
N LEU A 530 -18.02 -19.50 -12.30
CA LEU A 530 -16.90 -18.72 -11.80
C LEU A 530 -16.99 -17.23 -12.21
N ILE A 531 -17.37 -16.95 -13.46
CA ILE A 531 -17.58 -15.57 -13.94
C ILE A 531 -18.75 -14.91 -13.20
N GLY A 532 -19.84 -15.62 -12.95
CA GLY A 532 -20.97 -15.15 -12.15
C GLY A 532 -20.53 -14.82 -10.71
N SER A 533 -19.70 -15.67 -10.10
CA SER A 533 -19.12 -15.40 -8.78
C SER A 533 -18.23 -14.16 -8.80
N VAL A 534 -17.39 -14.01 -9.82
CA VAL A 534 -16.55 -12.80 -10.00
C VAL A 534 -17.39 -11.54 -10.17
N ALA A 535 -18.49 -11.61 -10.92
CA ALA A 535 -19.39 -10.48 -11.11
C ALA A 535 -20.09 -10.07 -9.80
N LEU A 536 -20.61 -11.05 -9.04
CA LEU A 536 -21.18 -10.83 -7.70
C LEU A 536 -20.15 -10.19 -6.76
N LEU A 537 -18.96 -10.78 -6.66
CA LEU A 537 -17.89 -10.28 -5.81
C LEU A 537 -17.41 -8.89 -6.27
N SER A 538 -17.45 -8.57 -7.56
CA SER A 538 -17.12 -7.23 -8.08
C SER A 538 -18.14 -6.19 -7.62
N ALA A 539 -19.43 -6.52 -7.63
CA ALA A 539 -20.49 -5.63 -7.13
C ALA A 539 -20.33 -5.37 -5.63
N LEU A 540 -20.06 -6.42 -4.85
CA LEU A 540 -19.76 -6.29 -3.43
C LEU A 540 -18.48 -5.46 -3.21
N THR A 541 -17.43 -5.70 -4.00
CA THR A 541 -16.15 -4.97 -3.90
C THR A 541 -16.38 -3.49 -4.12
N LEU A 542 -17.17 -3.12 -5.15
CA LEU A 542 -17.55 -1.74 -5.41
C LEU A 542 -18.32 -1.13 -4.22
N ARG A 543 -19.27 -1.86 -3.64
CA ARG A 543 -19.98 -1.42 -2.43
C ARG A 543 -19.02 -1.18 -1.27
N THR A 544 -18.12 -2.13 -0.98
CA THR A 544 -17.10 -1.99 0.07
C THR A 544 -16.22 -0.76 -0.18
N SER A 545 -15.79 -0.54 -1.42
CA SER A 545 -14.97 0.61 -1.82
C SER A 545 -15.68 1.93 -1.63
N VAL A 546 -16.96 2.00 -2.02
CA VAL A 546 -17.76 3.22 -1.86
C VAL A 546 -17.99 3.51 -0.37
N THR A 547 -18.37 2.50 0.41
CA THR A 547 -18.56 2.68 1.86
C THR A 547 -17.29 3.14 2.56
N ALA A 548 -16.16 2.46 2.32
CA ALA A 548 -14.90 2.81 2.96
C ALA A 548 -14.35 4.17 2.51
N SER A 549 -14.56 4.57 1.25
CA SER A 549 -13.94 5.79 0.69
C SER A 549 -14.78 7.06 0.80
N TYR A 550 -16.10 6.94 1.02
CA TYR A 550 -17.02 8.10 1.04
C TYR A 550 -17.92 8.16 2.27
N VAL A 551 -18.35 7.02 2.81
CA VAL A 551 -19.29 7.00 3.96
C VAL A 551 -18.49 6.99 5.26
N ASN A 552 -17.60 6.02 5.41
CA ASN A 552 -16.78 5.82 6.61
C ASN A 552 -15.34 6.32 6.40
N SER A 553 -15.15 7.32 5.54
CA SER A 553 -13.81 7.70 5.05
C SER A 553 -12.87 8.17 6.15
N ASP A 554 -13.41 8.76 7.21
CA ASP A 554 -12.71 9.17 8.41
C ASP A 554 -13.29 8.59 9.71
N ILE A 555 -14.20 7.61 9.62
CA ILE A 555 -14.83 6.98 10.78
C ILE A 555 -14.21 5.59 11.00
N PRO A 556 -13.59 5.33 12.16
CA PRO A 556 -12.87 4.08 12.42
C PRO A 556 -13.80 2.90 12.77
N VAL A 557 -14.94 2.79 12.08
CA VAL A 557 -15.72 1.54 11.96
C VAL A 557 -15.14 0.62 10.88
N GLU A 558 -14.26 1.15 10.03
CA GLU A 558 -13.51 0.42 9.02
C GLU A 558 -12.12 0.08 9.55
N MET A 559 -11.70 -1.18 9.50
CA MET A 559 -10.34 -1.58 9.88
C MET A 559 -9.25 -0.93 8.99
N ILE A 560 -9.59 -0.52 7.76
CA ILE A 560 -8.67 0.25 6.89
C ILE A 560 -8.41 1.68 7.43
N VAL A 561 -9.30 2.18 8.28
CA VAL A 561 -9.19 3.44 9.02
C VAL A 561 -8.70 3.11 10.44
N TYR A 562 -7.43 2.73 10.58
CA TYR A 562 -6.91 2.30 11.89
C TYR A 562 -6.86 3.45 12.90
N THR A 563 -6.41 4.64 12.51
CA THR A 563 -6.47 5.88 13.28
C THR A 563 -6.78 7.03 12.34
N GLN A 564 -7.51 8.02 12.83
CA GLN A 564 -7.92 9.17 12.03
C GLN A 564 -8.26 10.38 12.89
N THR A 565 -8.13 11.57 12.32
CA THR A 565 -8.68 12.82 12.87
C THR A 565 -10.20 12.78 12.79
N SER A 566 -10.92 13.16 13.84
CA SER A 566 -12.39 13.24 13.78
C SER A 566 -12.86 14.26 12.72
N PRO A 567 -13.94 13.98 11.97
CA PRO A 567 -14.59 14.96 11.09
C PRO A 567 -15.04 16.21 11.85
N ASP A 568 -15.28 16.12 13.16
CA ASP A 568 -15.67 17.25 14.01
C ASP A 568 -14.65 18.39 13.99
N LEU A 569 -13.37 18.10 13.73
CA LEU A 569 -12.34 19.13 13.64
C LEU A 569 -12.59 20.09 12.48
N LYS A 570 -13.17 19.62 11.36
CA LYS A 570 -13.59 20.51 10.25
C LYS A 570 -14.81 21.33 10.63
N THR A 571 -15.74 20.75 11.37
CA THR A 571 -16.91 21.46 11.91
C THR A 571 -16.46 22.59 12.84
N ILE A 572 -15.49 22.32 13.72
CA ILE A 572 -14.90 23.32 14.61
C ILE A 572 -14.15 24.39 13.83
N MET A 573 -13.36 24.00 12.83
CA MET A 573 -12.69 24.97 11.96
C MET A 573 -13.69 25.90 11.25
N THR A 574 -14.84 25.37 10.84
CA THR A 574 -15.94 26.17 10.29
C THR A 574 -16.48 27.14 11.35
N GLY A 575 -16.68 26.68 12.58
CA GLY A 575 -17.10 27.54 13.70
C GLY A 575 -16.09 28.63 14.07
N ILE A 576 -14.79 28.32 14.04
CA ILE A 576 -13.70 29.29 14.25
C ILE A 576 -13.74 30.38 13.17
N LYS A 577 -13.94 29.98 11.91
CA LYS A 577 -14.08 30.93 10.80
C LYS A 577 -15.31 31.83 10.98
N GLU A 578 -16.47 31.26 11.26
CA GLU A 578 -17.70 32.02 11.49
C GLU A 578 -17.59 32.98 12.67
N MET A 579 -16.92 32.57 13.76
CA MET A 579 -16.67 33.45 14.90
C MET A 579 -15.79 34.63 14.48
N GLY A 580 -14.68 34.38 13.78
CA GLY A 580 -13.79 35.44 13.28
C GLY A 580 -14.50 36.42 12.34
N ASP A 581 -15.38 35.92 11.48
CA ASP A 581 -16.18 36.75 10.56
C ASP A 581 -17.21 37.61 11.34
N ARG A 582 -17.85 37.07 12.38
CA ARG A 582 -18.82 37.79 13.22
C ARG A 582 -18.21 38.82 14.16
N THR A 583 -17.05 38.51 14.75
CA THR A 583 -16.36 39.40 15.69
C THR A 583 -15.53 40.48 15.00
N GLY A 584 -15.33 40.38 13.68
CA GLY A 584 -14.46 41.26 12.91
C GLY A 584 -12.96 40.98 13.09
N ASP A 585 -12.59 39.94 13.85
CA ASP A 585 -11.18 39.56 14.02
C ASP A 585 -10.61 38.85 12.78
N GLY A 586 -11.47 38.18 12.00
CA GLY A 586 -11.07 37.37 10.84
C GLY A 586 -9.96 36.37 11.19
N ARG A 587 -8.83 36.44 10.46
CA ARG A 587 -7.65 35.58 10.66
C ARG A 587 -6.79 35.98 11.87
N ARG A 588 -7.10 37.09 12.53
CA ARG A 588 -6.42 37.56 13.76
C ARG A 588 -7.10 37.07 15.03
N LEU A 589 -8.14 36.24 14.92
CA LEU A 589 -8.83 35.62 16.05
C LEU A 589 -7.79 34.93 16.97
N PRO A 590 -7.69 35.31 18.26
CA PRO A 590 -6.74 34.68 19.18
C PRO A 590 -7.17 33.23 19.50
N ILE A 591 -6.33 32.26 19.11
CA ILE A 591 -6.61 30.83 19.25
C ILE A 591 -5.47 30.15 20.02
N LYS A 592 -5.80 29.27 20.97
CA LYS A 592 -4.81 28.42 21.67
C LYS A 592 -5.12 26.94 21.49
N ILE A 593 -4.10 26.15 21.15
CA ILE A 593 -4.20 24.69 20.98
C ILE A 593 -3.20 24.02 21.92
N ASP A 594 -3.68 23.22 22.87
CA ASP A 594 -2.83 22.42 23.73
C ASP A 594 -1.98 21.45 22.92
N GLN A 595 -0.64 21.47 23.10
CA GLN A 595 0.29 20.56 22.41
C GLN A 595 0.43 19.19 23.05
N THR A 596 -0.18 18.95 24.22
CA THR A 596 -0.10 17.67 24.93
C THR A 596 -0.43 16.51 23.99
N SER A 597 0.37 15.44 24.07
CA SER A 597 0.25 14.26 23.19
C SER A 597 0.33 14.54 21.67
N GLY A 598 0.94 15.66 21.24
CA GLY A 598 1.09 15.98 19.82
C GLY A 598 -0.20 16.44 19.15
N PHE A 599 -1.10 17.07 19.91
CA PHE A 599 -2.36 17.65 19.46
C PHE A 599 -2.20 18.80 18.45
N THR A 600 -0.99 19.31 18.27
CA THR A 600 -0.62 20.32 17.25
C THR A 600 -1.09 19.97 15.84
N TRP A 601 -1.20 18.68 15.52
CA TRP A 601 -1.61 18.17 14.21
C TRP A 601 -2.99 17.52 14.29
N PRO A 602 -3.97 17.91 13.45
CA PRO A 602 -3.79 18.66 12.19
C PRO A 602 -3.99 20.19 12.28
N TRP A 603 -4.14 20.77 13.48
CA TRP A 603 -4.42 22.20 13.63
C TRP A 603 -3.42 23.12 12.96
N SER A 604 -2.14 22.77 12.91
CA SER A 604 -1.11 23.53 12.18
C SER A 604 -1.43 23.69 10.70
N TRP A 605 -2.02 22.66 10.07
CA TRP A 605 -2.52 22.77 8.71
C TRP A 605 -3.72 23.72 8.65
N TYR A 606 -4.77 23.47 9.44
CA TYR A 606 -6.01 24.26 9.32
C TYR A 606 -5.85 25.73 9.71
N LEU A 607 -4.97 26.03 10.66
CA LEU A 607 -4.73 27.37 11.18
C LEU A 607 -3.51 28.06 10.56
N ARG A 608 -2.88 27.48 9.52
CA ARG A 608 -1.66 28.01 8.87
C ARG A 608 -1.75 29.47 8.40
N HIS A 609 -2.96 29.95 8.12
CA HIS A 609 -3.24 31.31 7.65
C HIS A 609 -3.67 32.27 8.77
N TYR A 610 -3.70 31.82 10.03
CA TYR A 610 -4.09 32.63 11.19
C TYR A 610 -2.86 33.21 11.87
N GLU A 611 -2.94 34.48 12.28
CA GLU A 611 -1.79 35.23 12.78
C GLU A 611 -1.57 35.03 14.29
N ASN A 612 -2.67 34.87 15.05
CA ASN A 612 -2.65 34.85 16.53
C ASN A 612 -2.92 33.45 17.10
N VAL A 613 -2.18 32.45 16.62
CA VAL A 613 -2.31 31.06 17.08
C VAL A 613 -1.16 30.73 18.04
N GLY A 614 -1.49 30.33 19.25
CA GLY A 614 -0.53 29.80 20.21
C GLY A 614 -0.69 28.29 20.38
N TYR A 615 0.43 27.61 20.54
CA TYR A 615 0.44 26.18 20.84
C TYR A 615 1.14 25.92 22.20
N PRO A 616 0.50 26.26 23.33
CA PRO A 616 1.08 26.01 24.65
C PRO A 616 1.04 24.53 25.03
N THR A 617 1.96 24.10 25.89
CA THR A 617 1.87 22.80 26.57
C THR A 617 1.24 23.01 27.93
N TYR A 618 0.03 22.50 28.12
CA TYR A 618 -0.63 22.55 29.43
C TYR A 618 -0.22 21.36 30.30
N ASN A 619 -0.16 21.60 31.60
CA ASN A 619 -0.05 20.55 32.61
C ASN A 619 -1.04 20.82 33.75
N SER A 620 -1.16 19.88 34.69
CA SER A 620 -2.12 19.95 35.80
C SER A 620 -1.95 21.15 36.73
N GLU A 621 -0.81 21.86 36.68
CA GLU A 621 -0.45 22.94 37.61
C GLU A 621 -0.35 24.33 36.94
N SER A 622 -0.14 24.41 35.61
CA SER A 622 0.29 25.64 34.93
C SER A 622 -0.77 26.37 34.09
N ASN A 623 -2.04 26.00 34.18
CA ASN A 623 -3.08 26.63 33.37
C ASN A 623 -3.50 27.98 33.97
N THR A 624 -2.69 29.02 33.77
CA THR A 624 -2.90 30.37 34.32
C THR A 624 -4.08 31.13 33.71
N GLY A 625 -4.81 30.50 32.77
CA GLY A 625 -5.88 31.13 32.03
C GLY A 625 -5.34 32.20 31.08
N ASP A 626 -5.54 32.04 29.77
CA ASP A 626 -5.23 33.12 28.83
C ASP A 626 -6.48 34.00 28.61
N PRO A 627 -6.56 35.20 29.22
CA PRO A 627 -7.71 36.09 29.07
C PRO A 627 -7.81 36.72 27.68
N THR A 628 -6.82 36.53 26.80
CA THR A 628 -6.82 37.08 25.44
C THR A 628 -7.37 36.10 24.41
N ALA A 629 -7.36 34.80 24.70
CA ALA A 629 -7.80 33.77 23.78
C ALA A 629 -9.33 33.75 23.63
N LYS A 630 -9.85 33.72 22.41
CA LYS A 630 -11.30 33.60 22.14
C LYS A 630 -11.73 32.15 21.96
N VAL A 631 -10.83 31.31 21.48
CA VAL A 631 -11.02 29.86 21.30
C VAL A 631 -9.81 29.12 21.87
N ILE A 632 -10.06 28.14 22.73
CA ILE A 632 -9.05 27.28 23.33
C ILE A 632 -9.46 25.82 23.15
N LEU A 633 -8.56 25.00 22.61
CA LEU A 633 -8.70 23.55 22.56
C LEU A 633 -7.72 22.92 23.54
N VAL A 634 -8.26 22.24 24.53
CA VAL A 634 -7.50 21.63 25.63
C VAL A 634 -7.54 20.12 25.52
N HIS A 635 -6.41 19.44 25.73
CA HIS A 635 -6.39 17.99 25.80
C HIS A 635 -7.21 17.48 27.00
N SER A 636 -7.96 16.37 26.86
CA SER A 636 -8.81 15.81 27.93
C SER A 636 -8.13 15.65 29.30
N LYS A 637 -6.88 15.16 29.34
CA LYS A 637 -6.03 15.11 30.54
C LYS A 637 -5.92 16.43 31.33
N ASN A 638 -6.00 17.58 30.64
CA ASN A 638 -5.87 18.89 31.24
C ASN A 638 -7.23 19.58 31.48
N HIS A 639 -8.34 18.88 31.25
CA HIS A 639 -9.70 19.42 31.36
C HIS A 639 -10.02 19.96 32.76
N GLU A 640 -9.64 19.25 33.83
CA GLU A 640 -9.93 19.70 35.20
C GLU A 640 -9.25 21.03 35.53
N ALA A 641 -7.96 21.16 35.19
CA ALA A 641 -7.21 22.40 35.37
C ALA A 641 -7.77 23.53 34.49
N ALA A 642 -8.12 23.23 33.24
CA ALA A 642 -8.74 24.19 32.33
C ALA A 642 -10.14 24.62 32.78
N GLY A 643 -10.96 23.72 33.31
CA GLY A 643 -12.28 24.04 33.83
C GLY A 643 -12.21 25.05 34.98
N LYS A 644 -11.23 24.92 35.87
CA LYS A 644 -10.99 25.91 36.94
C LYS A 644 -10.56 27.27 36.37
N ALA A 645 -9.73 27.28 35.33
CA ALA A 645 -9.21 28.51 34.73
C ALA A 645 -10.24 29.25 33.84
N TYR A 646 -11.11 28.53 33.14
CA TYR A 646 -11.95 29.08 32.06
C TYR A 646 -13.46 29.07 32.36
N SER A 647 -13.93 28.51 33.49
CA SER A 647 -15.36 28.36 33.80
C SER A 647 -16.17 29.66 33.89
N ARG A 648 -15.54 30.83 34.07
CA ARG A 648 -16.24 32.11 34.22
C ARG A 648 -16.46 32.86 32.90
N ASP A 649 -15.46 32.82 32.01
CA ASP A 649 -15.41 33.67 30.81
C ASP A 649 -15.72 32.93 29.51
N TYR A 650 -15.94 31.60 29.58
CA TYR A 650 -16.19 30.74 28.43
C TYR A 650 -17.51 30.00 28.58
N LEU A 651 -18.10 29.64 27.43
CA LEU A 651 -19.26 28.77 27.36
C LEU A 651 -18.93 27.37 27.91
N GLU A 652 -19.98 26.62 28.26
CA GLU A 652 -19.86 25.22 28.67
C GLU A 652 -19.01 24.42 27.67
N PRO A 653 -17.91 23.80 28.11
CA PRO A 653 -16.95 23.21 27.21
C PRO A 653 -17.51 21.95 26.56
N LYS A 654 -17.35 21.85 25.24
CA LYS A 654 -17.77 20.66 24.48
C LYS A 654 -16.64 19.64 24.39
N ARG A 655 -16.92 18.39 24.78
CA ARG A 655 -15.99 17.26 24.56
C ARG A 655 -16.05 16.83 23.10
N ILE A 656 -14.88 16.73 22.47
CA ILE A 656 -14.72 16.41 21.05
C ILE A 656 -13.66 15.32 20.91
N PRO A 657 -13.92 14.22 20.19
CA PRO A 657 -12.86 13.32 19.78
C PRO A 657 -11.90 14.05 18.84
N HIS A 658 -10.64 14.18 19.23
CA HIS A 658 -9.62 14.81 18.40
C HIS A 658 -9.09 13.80 17.38
N ARG A 659 -8.64 12.66 17.90
CA ARG A 659 -8.21 11.50 17.13
C ARG A 659 -8.99 10.28 17.60
N TRP A 660 -9.40 9.43 16.69
CA TRP A 660 -10.09 8.17 17.02
C TRP A 660 -9.51 7.01 16.22
N TRP A 661 -9.69 5.78 16.72
CA TRP A 661 -9.09 4.59 16.14
C TRP A 661 -9.98 3.36 16.26
N PHE A 662 -9.74 2.42 15.36
CA PHE A 662 -10.48 1.17 15.29
C PHE A 662 -10.20 0.33 16.56
N PRO A 663 -11.20 -0.31 17.18
CA PRO A 663 -11.01 -1.08 18.41
C PRO A 663 -10.14 -2.32 18.18
N GLU A 664 -8.85 -2.21 18.45
CA GLU A 664 -7.88 -3.25 18.09
C GLU A 664 -7.98 -4.53 18.94
N TYR A 665 -8.57 -4.44 20.13
CA TYR A 665 -8.82 -5.61 20.99
C TYR A 665 -9.71 -6.66 20.30
N THR A 666 -10.49 -6.26 19.28
CA THR A 666 -11.36 -7.15 18.49
C THR A 666 -10.59 -8.15 17.64
N TYR A 667 -9.34 -7.86 17.24
CA TYR A 667 -8.55 -8.72 16.35
C TYR A 667 -7.15 -9.07 16.89
N ARG A 668 -6.59 -8.30 17.83
CA ARG A 668 -5.25 -8.53 18.38
C ARG A 668 -5.11 -9.87 19.09
N ASN A 669 -6.15 -10.27 19.83
CA ASN A 669 -6.14 -11.47 20.69
C ASN A 669 -6.79 -12.70 20.03
N VAL A 670 -6.91 -12.71 18.70
CA VAL A 670 -7.51 -13.83 17.97
C VAL A 670 -6.54 -15.02 17.99
N SER A 671 -6.96 -16.14 18.57
CA SER A 671 -6.24 -17.42 18.57
C SER A 671 -6.80 -18.36 17.52
N ILE A 672 -5.98 -19.32 17.05
CA ILE A 672 -6.43 -20.34 16.08
C ILE A 672 -7.57 -21.19 16.65
N VAL A 673 -7.56 -21.43 17.96
CA VAL A 673 -8.61 -22.18 18.68
C VAL A 673 -9.92 -21.40 18.66
N ASN A 674 -9.89 -20.10 18.92
CA ASN A 674 -11.09 -19.24 18.87
C ASN A 674 -11.65 -19.18 17.44
N VAL A 675 -10.78 -19.11 16.42
CA VAL A 675 -11.21 -19.16 15.01
C VAL A 675 -11.88 -20.48 14.69
N LEU A 676 -11.28 -21.61 15.04
CA LEU A 676 -11.86 -22.94 14.80
C LEU A 676 -13.19 -23.13 15.54
N GLY A 677 -13.29 -22.65 16.78
CA GLY A 677 -14.55 -22.65 17.55
C GLY A 677 -15.62 -21.77 16.91
N SER A 678 -15.26 -20.62 16.36
CA SER A 678 -16.19 -19.71 15.69
C SER A 678 -16.80 -20.29 14.41
N LEU A 679 -16.14 -21.26 13.76
CA LEU A 679 -16.68 -21.92 12.56
C LEU A 679 -17.95 -22.72 12.86
N ALA A 680 -18.14 -23.16 14.10
CA ALA A 680 -19.34 -23.88 14.55
C ALA A 680 -20.39 -22.97 15.24
N ASP A 681 -20.09 -21.68 15.49
CA ASP A 681 -20.97 -20.73 16.16
C ASP A 681 -21.72 -19.84 15.15
N PHE A 682 -23.01 -20.10 14.93
CA PHE A 682 -23.86 -19.24 14.07
C PHE A 682 -23.93 -17.79 14.52
N GLY A 683 -23.84 -17.52 15.83
CA GLY A 683 -23.77 -16.17 16.35
C GLY A 683 -22.51 -15.46 15.87
N ALA A 684 -21.38 -16.16 15.78
CA ALA A 684 -20.14 -15.63 15.21
C ALA A 684 -20.28 -15.37 13.70
N TRP A 685 -20.93 -16.26 12.95
CA TRP A 685 -21.23 -16.04 11.53
C TRP A 685 -22.12 -14.81 11.31
N LYS A 686 -23.18 -14.65 12.12
CA LYS A 686 -24.05 -13.46 12.06
C LYS A 686 -23.26 -12.19 12.36
N ARG A 687 -22.48 -12.15 13.45
CA ARG A 687 -21.62 -11.00 13.79
C ARG A 687 -20.62 -10.67 12.67
N LEU A 688 -19.96 -11.69 12.12
CA LEU A 688 -19.00 -11.51 11.02
C LEU A 688 -19.68 -10.98 9.77
N ALA A 689 -20.83 -11.53 9.40
CA ALA A 689 -21.56 -11.15 8.20
C ALA A 689 -22.17 -9.73 8.33
N SER A 690 -22.74 -9.38 9.49
CA SER A 690 -23.21 -8.03 9.80
C SER A 690 -22.06 -7.00 9.77
N TYR A 691 -20.89 -7.34 10.29
CA TYR A 691 -19.72 -6.46 10.18
C TYR A 691 -19.19 -6.38 8.74
N TRP A 692 -19.06 -7.51 8.04
CA TRP A 692 -18.52 -7.58 6.69
C TRP A 692 -19.39 -6.85 5.66
N LEU A 693 -20.73 -6.94 5.80
CA LEU A 693 -21.65 -6.19 4.95
C LEU A 693 -21.84 -4.77 5.46
N ASN A 694 -22.24 -4.57 6.71
CA ASN A 694 -22.78 -3.28 7.18
C ASN A 694 -21.90 -2.52 8.19
N ARG A 695 -20.76 -3.08 8.61
CA ARG A 695 -19.89 -2.52 9.67
C ARG A 695 -20.59 -2.35 11.02
N GLU A 696 -21.61 -3.17 11.28
CA GLU A 696 -22.35 -3.16 12.53
C GLU A 696 -21.50 -3.71 13.69
N GLY A 697 -21.79 -3.23 14.91
CA GLY A 697 -21.18 -3.73 16.15
C GLY A 697 -19.87 -3.08 16.59
N VAL A 698 -19.29 -2.16 15.79
CA VAL A 698 -17.99 -1.52 16.09
C VAL A 698 -18.13 -0.10 16.65
N ALA A 699 -19.12 0.68 16.19
CA ALA A 699 -19.22 2.12 16.48
C ALA A 699 -19.15 2.49 17.97
N LYS A 700 -19.82 1.71 18.84
CA LYS A 700 -19.85 1.95 20.30
C LYS A 700 -18.51 1.74 21.00
N ASN A 701 -17.57 1.05 20.35
CA ASN A 701 -16.30 0.63 20.91
C ASN A 701 -15.10 1.41 20.35
N ILE A 702 -15.34 2.41 19.51
CA ILE A 702 -14.29 3.24 18.92
C ILE A 702 -13.47 3.89 20.03
N GLY A 703 -12.15 3.71 19.97
CA GLY A 703 -11.22 4.39 20.87
C GLY A 703 -10.98 5.82 20.40
N SER A 704 -10.71 6.73 21.32
CA SER A 704 -10.37 8.11 20.97
C SER A 704 -9.48 8.79 22.00
N GLU A 705 -8.76 9.80 21.52
CA GLU A 705 -8.09 10.80 22.32
C GLU A 705 -8.87 12.11 22.13
N ASP A 706 -9.40 12.63 23.23
CA ASP A 706 -10.39 13.69 23.21
C ASP A 706 -9.80 15.05 23.57
N SER A 707 -10.45 16.09 23.08
CA SER A 707 -10.21 17.51 23.37
C SER A 707 -11.46 18.14 23.97
N TYR A 708 -11.30 19.23 24.71
CA TYR A 708 -12.38 20.10 25.16
C TYR A 708 -12.25 21.46 24.48
N LEU A 709 -13.33 21.89 23.84
CA LEU A 709 -13.43 23.22 23.23
C LEU A 709 -14.00 24.20 24.24
N TYR A 710 -13.17 25.17 24.62
CA TYR A 710 -13.58 26.36 25.37
C TYR A 710 -13.68 27.52 24.39
N ALA A 711 -14.86 28.06 24.21
CA ALA A 711 -15.09 29.22 23.34
C ALA A 711 -15.90 30.28 24.07
N ARG A 712 -15.63 31.56 23.78
CA ARG A 712 -16.39 32.68 24.34
C ARG A 712 -17.75 32.85 23.64
N GLU A 713 -18.58 33.74 24.19
CA GLU A 713 -19.80 34.19 23.51
C GLU A 713 -19.51 34.63 22.06
N GLY A 714 -20.42 34.26 21.15
CA GLY A 714 -20.29 34.49 19.71
C GLY A 714 -19.84 33.26 18.91
N PHE A 715 -19.34 32.21 19.55
CA PHE A 715 -19.07 30.93 18.88
C PHE A 715 -20.38 30.23 18.48
N PRO A 716 -20.52 29.74 17.23
CA PRO A 716 -21.76 29.12 16.78
C PRO A 716 -22.03 27.78 17.47
N GLN A 717 -23.31 27.42 17.62
CA GLN A 717 -23.67 26.07 18.03
C GLN A 717 -23.40 25.09 16.89
N LEU A 718 -22.46 24.17 17.12
CA LEU A 718 -22.09 23.13 16.17
C LEU A 718 -22.85 21.84 16.46
N LYS A 719 -23.33 21.17 15.41
CA LYS A 719 -23.77 19.77 15.44
C LYS A 719 -22.56 18.88 15.14
N LEU A 720 -22.13 18.10 16.13
CA LEU A 720 -20.95 17.24 16.01
C LEU A 720 -21.37 15.84 15.53
N LEU A 721 -20.67 15.29 14.55
CA LEU A 721 -20.95 13.95 14.03
C LEU A 721 -20.66 12.89 15.11
N SER A 722 -19.67 13.12 15.96
CA SER A 722 -19.33 12.17 17.02
C SER A 722 -20.47 11.91 18.01
N GLU A 723 -21.38 12.88 18.19
CA GLU A 723 -22.54 12.72 19.08
C GLU A 723 -23.51 11.64 18.55
N ASP A 724 -23.65 11.54 17.23
CA ASP A 724 -24.49 10.55 16.57
C ASP A 724 -23.81 9.16 16.50
N VAL A 725 -22.47 9.12 16.53
CA VAL A 725 -21.66 7.89 16.39
C VAL A 725 -21.31 7.25 17.74
N ARG A 726 -20.97 8.06 18.76
CA ARG A 726 -20.62 7.61 20.11
C ARG A 726 -21.85 7.75 21.01
N SER A 727 -22.61 6.67 21.18
CA SER A 727 -23.65 6.62 22.22
C SER A 727 -23.01 6.28 23.58
N GLY A 728 -22.50 7.28 24.31
CA GLY A 728 -21.97 7.09 25.67
C GLY A 728 -21.10 8.26 26.16
N PRO A 729 -20.98 8.44 27.49
CA PRO A 729 -20.26 9.56 28.11
C PRO A 729 -18.78 9.64 27.76
#